data_AF-A0A4R6XR95-F1
#
_entry.id   AF-A0A4R6XR95-F1
#
_cell.length_a   1.000
_cell.length_b   1.000
_cell.length_c   1.000
_cell.angle_alpha   90.00
_cell.angle_beta   90.00
_cell.angle_gamma   90.00
#
_symmetry.space_group_name_H-M   'P 1'
#
loop_
_entity.id
_entity.type
_entity.pdbx_description
1 polymer ?
#
loop_
_entity_poly.entity_id
_entity_poly.type
_entity_poly.pdbx_seq_one_letter_code
_entity_poly.pdbx_strand_id
1 'polypeptide(L)'
;MQLNQDFMILNRKGQSMVSQISGVRAPLVIHEPDVLLLSYFLNQGDVNSATTDFINHPWIKAWLPHLQAQGVQQRVEQFKQAGLFDSSQAPNSALTLQPLELVSAEDEVHLPGALSLSSHAAISLHEDGFFACSNTSQQAHRLPTSWVILMLAFGDGTDHQTVLDEKALMFEGDGLLILKTLYKHGLLIAQKKQTKGPELVQTQYAEITAGSETQTWQQIEPDGRIPVYFVPHMENHFPLALGIIYSALMNHNNGELLTKFQLIPITYLNPNDLLNGPYRKFKTGVWLFSNYMWSMDVNLQVSQAIKSHDKRNLTIHGGPSTPEYKKASEDFMAAHPSVDVSVHGEGEVAITEIFAQLYKTAEAGVAFHQEALSQVTGITFRDALFKGLIRTPGRKRMAAPDDVPSPYLSGLFDVYQGRVEAAIIESNRGCPFGCTFCDWGSATNQKVRKFDLDRVKDEIEWIGKHKVRVIWIADANFGLYDRDIELSQFIVDTKEKYGYPQEVVVNYTKNSTWRLVEIIKIFTAGGIISQGIISIQTTDEKTLEVINRKNIKTEKYDELTKVFYDLKLPLSTDLMIGLPGITVEAFNNDLQRYIDMDVSVKAYPTQLLPNSPMADPEYIEKYQIKTDANDFVISSFSFSQKDLQWMKGMYEIYTMADGYSLLRYVIRYLQWEHNIRAVAFLQDLLKHVHEKPNQFQKISWAVHFFNKDKCMPGGWTLFYQEVADYIKQQYGIVDDTGLQTILQVNQLCMPDDTLHYPMQVDLAHDFTAYFSAKSSQAAHKDKPLTDYPPAKFHVSDPNSMVSIDLDYLQYDSHQYFWELHSDVARPKSVSEFAES
;
A
#
# COMPACT_ATOMS: atom_id res chain seq x y z
N MET A 1 16.77 25.52 32.30
CA MET A 1 16.18 24.98 31.05
C MET A 1 15.14 23.97 31.49
N GLN A 2 13.91 24.06 30.99
CA GLN A 2 12.86 23.07 31.27
C GLN A 2 12.62 22.24 30.03
N LEU A 3 12.27 20.96 30.20
CA LEU A 3 11.91 20.12 29.06
C LEU A 3 10.56 20.57 28.47
N ASN A 4 10.50 20.57 27.15
CA ASN A 4 9.29 20.82 26.41
C ASN A 4 8.35 19.62 26.55
N GLN A 5 7.20 19.84 27.18
CA GLN A 5 6.19 18.80 27.45
C GLN A 5 5.43 18.34 26.19
N ASP A 6 5.61 19.01 25.05
CA ASP A 6 5.04 18.61 23.76
C ASP A 6 5.79 17.39 23.14
N PHE A 7 6.91 16.99 23.76
CA PHE A 7 7.71 15.85 23.36
C PHE A 7 7.38 14.60 24.18
N MET A 8 7.38 13.45 23.51
CA MET A 8 7.29 12.14 24.15
C MET A 8 8.43 11.24 23.69
N ILE A 9 8.79 10.26 24.52
CA ILE A 9 9.63 9.14 24.10
C ILE A 9 8.73 8.07 23.49
N LEU A 10 9.09 7.63 22.29
CA LEU A 10 8.40 6.60 21.51
C LEU A 10 9.39 5.49 21.16
N ASN A 11 8.89 4.28 20.95
CA ASN A 11 9.66 3.19 20.35
C ASN A 11 9.08 2.87 18.96
N ARG A 12 9.92 2.84 17.93
CA ARG A 12 9.53 2.46 16.57
C ARG A 12 10.58 1.52 15.98
N LYS A 13 10.17 0.30 15.60
CA LYS A 13 11.06 -0.71 15.00
C LYS A 13 12.36 -0.90 15.82
N GLY A 14 12.20 -1.03 17.15
CA GLY A 14 13.30 -1.22 18.09
C GLY A 14 14.06 0.04 18.47
N GLN A 15 13.81 1.16 17.79
CA GLN A 15 14.52 2.40 18.03
C GLN A 15 13.71 3.33 18.94
N SER A 16 14.32 3.68 20.07
CA SER A 16 13.78 4.71 20.95
C SER A 16 14.08 6.10 20.37
N MET A 17 13.09 6.98 20.38
CA MET A 17 13.24 8.36 19.89
C MET A 17 12.41 9.32 20.72
N VAL A 18 12.90 10.55 20.86
CA VAL A 18 12.11 11.67 21.38
C VAL A 18 11.50 12.40 20.20
N SER A 19 10.17 12.54 20.20
CA SER A 19 9.42 13.13 19.09
C SER A 19 8.38 14.12 19.63
N GLN A 20 8.26 15.27 18.96
CA GLN A 20 7.14 16.17 19.20
C GLN A 20 5.89 15.60 18.53
N ILE A 21 4.86 15.33 19.31
CA ILE A 21 3.68 14.58 18.85
C ILE A 21 2.93 15.30 17.73
N SER A 22 2.97 16.63 17.71
CA SER A 22 2.38 17.41 16.62
C SER A 22 3.09 17.23 15.27
N GLY A 23 4.32 16.71 15.25
CA GLY A 23 5.11 16.50 14.04
C GLY A 23 5.84 17.72 13.50
N VAL A 24 5.78 18.86 14.20
CA VAL A 24 6.41 20.12 13.77
C VAL A 24 7.94 20.02 13.80
N ARG A 25 8.50 19.26 14.74
CA ARG A 25 9.93 18.99 14.88
C ARG A 25 10.24 17.56 14.47
N ALA A 26 11.40 17.38 13.81
CA ALA A 26 11.89 16.05 13.46
C ALA A 26 12.18 15.22 14.73
N PRO A 27 11.91 13.90 14.73
CA PRO A 27 12.25 13.04 15.84
C PRO A 27 13.76 12.90 15.99
N LEU A 28 14.22 12.75 17.23
CA LEU A 28 15.61 12.52 17.57
C LEU A 28 15.76 11.12 18.18
N VAL A 29 16.58 10.27 17.56
CA VAL A 29 16.91 8.94 18.12
C VAL A 29 17.63 9.11 19.45
N ILE A 30 17.22 8.35 20.45
CA ILE A 30 17.79 8.33 21.79
C ILE A 30 18.17 6.92 22.23
N HIS A 31 19.10 6.85 23.17
CA HIS A 31 19.56 5.62 23.82
C HIS A 31 19.29 5.68 25.33
N GLU A 32 19.46 4.58 26.04
CA GLU A 32 19.21 4.50 27.48
C GLU A 32 19.92 5.60 28.31
N PRO A 33 21.20 5.95 28.05
CA PRO A 33 21.86 7.05 28.76
C PRO A 33 21.18 8.40 28.53
N ASP A 34 20.54 8.61 27.38
CA ASP A 34 19.84 9.87 27.09
C ASP A 34 18.59 10.02 27.97
N VAL A 35 17.88 8.93 28.25
CA VAL A 35 16.71 8.95 29.16
C VAL A 35 17.14 9.39 30.55
N LEU A 36 18.26 8.84 31.05
CA LEU A 36 18.83 9.25 32.33
C LEU A 36 19.28 10.72 32.28
N LEU A 37 19.93 11.15 31.20
CA LEU A 37 20.35 12.55 31.02
C LEU A 37 19.14 13.51 31.04
N LEU A 38 18.05 13.16 30.35
CA LEU A 38 16.80 13.93 30.36
C LEU A 38 16.21 14.05 31.78
N SER A 39 16.32 12.99 32.59
CA SER A 39 15.83 13.01 33.98
C SER A 39 16.51 14.04 34.87
N TYR A 40 17.78 14.39 34.59
CA TYR A 40 18.46 15.48 35.30
C TYR A 40 17.88 16.84 34.95
N PHE A 41 17.45 17.05 33.71
CA PHE A 41 16.84 18.31 33.28
C PHE A 41 15.40 18.50 33.76
N LEU A 42 14.75 17.44 34.23
CA LEU A 42 13.47 17.54 34.94
C LEU A 42 13.64 18.12 36.34
N ASN A 43 14.75 17.79 37.01
CA ASN A 43 15.01 18.17 38.41
C ASN A 43 15.98 19.36 38.57
N GLN A 44 16.79 19.65 37.54
CA GLN A 44 17.86 20.63 37.58
C GLN A 44 17.79 21.57 36.37
N GLY A 45 17.72 22.88 36.62
CA GLY A 45 17.64 23.89 35.56
C GLY A 45 18.98 24.25 34.91
N ASP A 46 20.11 23.82 35.48
CA ASP A 46 21.48 24.18 35.06
C ASP A 46 22.21 23.05 34.33
N VAL A 47 22.73 23.33 33.13
CA VAL A 47 23.38 22.35 32.25
C VAL A 47 24.68 21.82 32.84
N ASN A 48 25.46 22.67 33.53
CA ASN A 48 26.76 22.28 34.07
C ASN A 48 26.59 21.31 35.25
N SER A 49 25.62 21.58 36.12
CA SER A 49 25.25 20.72 37.24
C SER A 49 24.70 19.38 36.73
N ALA A 50 23.74 19.40 35.80
CA ALA A 50 23.18 18.19 35.20
C ALA A 50 24.25 17.32 34.50
N THR A 51 25.18 17.94 33.78
CA THR A 51 26.30 17.24 33.12
C THR A 51 27.23 16.58 34.14
N THR A 52 27.56 17.32 35.21
CA THR A 52 28.48 16.83 36.25
C THR A 52 27.85 15.66 37.01
N ASP A 53 26.58 15.78 37.39
CA ASP A 53 25.88 14.73 38.13
C ASP A 53 25.64 13.50 37.26
N PHE A 54 25.27 13.69 35.99
CA PHE A 54 25.08 12.60 35.02
C PHE A 54 26.36 11.77 34.83
N ILE A 55 27.52 12.41 34.60
CA ILE A 55 28.80 11.71 34.44
C ILE A 55 29.21 10.99 35.72
N ASN A 56 28.83 11.55 36.87
CA ASN A 56 29.13 10.94 38.16
C ASN A 56 28.16 9.85 38.59
N HIS A 57 27.03 9.70 37.90
CA HIS A 57 26.03 8.69 38.20
C HIS A 57 26.64 7.27 38.16
N PRO A 58 26.37 6.40 39.14
CA PRO A 58 26.92 5.05 39.18
C PRO A 58 26.67 4.26 37.89
N TRP A 59 25.46 4.35 37.31
CA TRP A 59 25.13 3.66 36.04
C TRP A 59 25.96 4.16 34.87
N ILE A 60 26.22 5.47 34.77
CA ILE A 60 27.01 6.04 33.67
C ILE A 60 28.47 5.66 33.80
N LYS A 61 29.02 5.64 35.02
CA LYS A 61 30.38 5.14 35.24
C LYS A 61 30.55 3.68 34.87
N ALA A 62 29.51 2.87 35.04
CA ALA A 62 29.51 1.45 34.63
C ALA A 62 29.30 1.28 33.12
N TRP A 63 28.32 1.97 32.52
CA TRP A 63 27.97 1.87 31.11
C TRP A 63 28.98 2.51 30.17
N LEU A 64 29.47 3.70 30.52
CA LEU A 64 30.29 4.56 29.67
C LEU A 64 31.47 5.13 30.49
N PRO A 65 32.43 4.28 30.92
CA PRO A 65 33.52 4.67 31.83
C PRO A 65 34.45 5.76 31.26
N HIS A 66 34.42 5.98 29.95
CA HIS A 66 35.24 6.97 29.25
C HIS A 66 34.45 8.21 28.80
N LEU A 67 33.19 8.36 29.23
CA LEU A 67 32.36 9.50 28.84
C LEU A 67 32.94 10.81 29.38
N GLN A 68 33.14 11.78 28.48
CA GLN A 68 33.67 13.10 28.82
C GLN A 68 32.57 14.16 28.82
N ALA A 69 32.76 15.22 29.62
CA ALA A 69 31.84 16.37 29.71
C ALA A 69 31.55 16.99 28.34
N GLN A 70 32.55 17.07 27.45
CA GLN A 70 32.38 17.60 26.11
C GLN A 70 31.36 16.78 25.28
N GLY A 71 31.37 15.44 25.40
CA GLY A 71 30.43 14.58 24.70
C GLY A 71 28.99 14.76 25.21
N VAL A 72 28.82 14.90 26.53
CA VAL A 72 27.51 15.20 27.13
C VAL A 72 27.01 16.57 26.68
N GLN A 73 27.86 17.59 26.67
CA GLN A 73 27.51 18.93 26.18
C GLN A 73 27.11 18.92 24.70
N GLN A 74 27.81 18.17 23.85
CA GLN A 74 27.41 18.00 22.45
C GLN A 74 26.03 17.35 22.33
N ARG A 75 25.73 16.34 23.16
CA ARG A 75 24.43 15.67 23.17
C ARG A 75 23.31 16.62 23.65
N VAL A 76 23.56 17.43 24.67
CA VAL A 76 22.64 18.48 25.14
C VAL A 76 22.39 19.53 24.04
N GLU A 77 23.42 19.88 23.26
CA GLU A 77 23.26 20.79 22.13
C GLU A 77 22.37 20.18 21.03
N GLN A 78 22.47 18.87 20.77
CA GLN A 78 21.53 18.18 19.87
C GLN A 78 20.09 18.24 20.39
N PHE A 79 19.86 18.08 21.70
CA PHE A 79 18.53 18.25 22.31
C PHE A 79 17.99 19.67 22.13
N LYS A 80 18.84 20.70 22.29
CA LYS A 80 18.44 22.09 22.02
C LYS A 80 18.10 22.32 20.55
N GLN A 81 18.91 21.81 19.63
CA GLN A 81 18.65 21.92 18.19
C GLN A 81 17.35 21.23 17.78
N ALA A 82 17.00 20.12 18.43
CA ALA A 82 15.74 19.42 18.25
C ALA A 82 14.53 20.14 18.90
N GLY A 83 14.75 21.15 19.76
CA GLY A 83 13.70 21.93 20.41
C GLY A 83 13.19 21.37 21.74
N LEU A 84 13.89 20.39 22.34
CA LEU A 84 13.48 19.76 23.61
C LEU A 84 13.47 20.71 24.81
N PHE A 85 14.04 21.91 24.68
CA PHE A 85 14.06 22.92 25.74
C PHE A 85 13.30 24.20 25.36
N ASP A 86 12.58 24.18 24.24
CA ASP A 86 11.69 25.28 23.85
C ASP A 86 10.46 25.31 24.79
N SER A 87 9.80 26.46 24.88
CA SER A 87 8.55 26.58 25.65
C SER A 87 7.45 25.70 25.05
N SER A 88 6.82 24.85 25.87
CA SER A 88 5.62 24.09 25.48
C SER A 88 4.48 25.04 25.15
N GLN A 89 3.71 24.70 24.11
CA GLN A 89 2.55 25.49 23.68
C GLN A 89 1.20 24.90 24.11
N ALA A 90 1.20 23.68 24.65
CA ALA A 90 0.01 23.05 25.21
C ALA A 90 0.31 22.65 26.67
N PRO A 91 -0.31 23.30 27.67
CA PRO A 91 -0.29 22.73 29.01
C PRO A 91 -0.98 21.37 28.92
N ASN A 92 -0.27 20.28 29.22
CA ASN A 92 -0.88 18.96 29.35
C ASN A 92 -2.09 19.12 30.30
N SER A 93 -3.29 18.80 29.80
CA SER A 93 -4.49 18.84 30.64
C SER A 93 -4.27 17.95 31.86
N ALA A 94 -4.89 18.33 32.98
CA ALA A 94 -4.70 17.77 34.31
C ALA A 94 -4.92 16.25 34.36
N LEU A 95 -3.92 15.47 33.94
CA LEU A 95 -3.83 14.05 34.22
C LEU A 95 -3.73 13.93 35.73
N THR A 96 -4.57 13.09 36.33
CA THR A 96 -4.44 12.80 37.76
C THR A 96 -3.19 11.96 37.94
N LEU A 97 -2.09 12.61 38.32
CA LEU A 97 -0.76 12.02 38.39
C LEU A 97 -0.65 11.16 39.66
N GLN A 98 -0.70 9.83 39.51
CA GLN A 98 -0.41 8.92 40.61
C GLN A 98 0.90 8.14 40.35
N PRO A 99 1.74 7.93 41.37
CA PRO A 99 2.86 6.99 41.27
C PRO A 99 2.34 5.58 40.99
N LEU A 100 3.02 4.85 40.11
CA LEU A 100 2.70 3.44 39.91
C LEU A 100 3.18 2.62 41.12
N GLU A 101 2.24 2.05 41.86
CA GLU A 101 2.56 1.20 43.00
C GLU A 101 2.93 -0.22 42.56
N LEU A 102 3.91 -0.83 43.25
CA LEU A 102 4.29 -2.22 43.01
C LEU A 102 3.13 -3.17 43.34
N VAL A 103 2.96 -4.19 42.52
CA VAL A 103 2.02 -5.28 42.82
C VAL A 103 2.42 -6.02 44.09
N SER A 104 1.45 -6.59 44.79
CA SER A 104 1.74 -7.36 46.00
C SER A 104 2.49 -8.65 45.62
N ALA A 105 3.37 -9.15 46.50
CA ALA A 105 4.04 -10.43 46.27
C ALA A 105 3.05 -11.63 46.24
N GLU A 106 1.82 -11.42 46.73
CA GLU A 106 0.72 -12.37 46.74
C GLU A 106 -0.12 -12.31 45.45
N ASP A 107 0.06 -11.29 44.59
CA ASP A 107 -0.63 -11.18 43.32
C ASP A 107 -0.08 -12.25 42.35
N GLU A 108 -0.92 -13.21 41.95
CA GLU A 108 -0.60 -14.21 40.92
C GLU A 108 -0.53 -13.57 39.52
N VAL A 109 0.57 -12.86 39.23
CA VAL A 109 0.90 -12.36 37.90
C VAL A 109 1.98 -13.25 37.28
N HIS A 110 1.60 -14.01 36.25
CA HIS A 110 2.53 -14.83 35.46
C HIS A 110 3.05 -14.03 34.27
N LEU A 111 4.38 -13.87 34.19
CA LEU A 111 5.01 -13.24 33.03
C LEU A 111 5.16 -14.26 31.88
N PRO A 112 4.89 -13.84 30.63
CA PRO A 112 5.22 -14.64 29.45
C PRO A 112 6.74 -14.79 29.28
N GLY A 113 7.17 -15.77 28.50
CA GLY A 113 8.60 -16.02 28.24
C GLY A 113 9.33 -14.81 27.65
N ALA A 114 8.67 -14.05 26.78
CA ALA A 114 9.17 -12.80 26.24
C ALA A 114 8.12 -11.67 26.39
N LEU A 115 8.61 -10.47 26.65
CA LEU A 115 7.82 -9.25 26.83
C LEU A 115 8.18 -8.26 25.73
N SER A 116 7.22 -7.43 25.30
CA SER A 116 7.46 -6.30 24.38
C SER A 116 6.76 -5.03 24.85
N LEU A 117 7.15 -3.89 24.28
CA LEU A 117 6.34 -2.67 24.36
C LEU A 117 5.09 -2.80 23.47
N SER A 118 4.02 -2.12 23.88
CA SER A 118 2.84 -1.91 23.04
C SER A 118 3.20 -1.01 21.85
N SER A 119 2.55 -1.21 20.70
CA SER A 119 2.61 -0.33 19.53
C SER A 119 2.16 1.10 19.86
N HIS A 120 1.33 1.26 20.88
CA HIS A 120 0.80 2.54 21.36
C HIS A 120 1.63 3.14 22.50
N ALA A 121 2.67 2.44 22.97
CA ALA A 121 3.48 2.87 24.10
C ALA A 121 4.15 4.23 23.82
N ALA A 122 3.95 5.16 24.75
CA ALA A 122 4.56 6.48 24.70
C ALA A 122 4.77 6.99 26.12
N ILE A 123 5.85 7.74 26.30
CA ILE A 123 6.26 8.24 27.61
C ILE A 123 6.32 9.76 27.54
N SER A 124 5.41 10.42 28.23
CA SER A 124 5.37 11.88 28.34
C SER A 124 6.48 12.40 29.24
N LEU A 125 6.97 13.59 28.90
CA LEU A 125 7.90 14.36 29.70
C LEU A 125 7.11 15.42 30.49
N HIS A 126 7.18 15.40 31.81
CA HIS A 126 6.54 16.41 32.67
C HIS A 126 7.53 16.87 33.75
N GLU A 127 7.31 18.06 34.33
CA GLU A 127 8.21 18.62 35.36
C GLU A 127 8.41 17.66 36.54
N ASP A 128 7.37 16.90 36.89
CA ASP A 128 7.41 15.93 37.98
C ASP A 128 8.05 14.58 37.59
N GLY A 129 8.41 14.32 36.33
CA GLY A 129 9.01 13.04 35.92
C GLY A 129 8.52 12.51 34.57
N PHE A 130 8.76 11.22 34.37
CA PHE A 130 8.25 10.49 33.20
C PHE A 130 6.89 9.86 33.50
N PHE A 131 6.02 9.87 32.50
CA PHE A 131 4.66 9.35 32.63
C PHE A 131 4.30 8.43 31.46
N ALA A 132 3.67 7.30 31.75
CA ALA A 132 3.10 6.44 30.72
C ALA A 132 1.62 6.20 30.99
N CYS A 133 0.82 6.16 29.93
CA CYS A 133 -0.60 5.84 30.05
C CYS A 133 -0.81 4.34 29.94
N SER A 134 -1.51 3.81 30.92
CA SER A 134 -1.99 2.43 30.91
C SER A 134 -3.35 2.41 30.22
N ASN A 135 -3.45 1.71 29.09
CA ASN A 135 -4.73 1.56 28.38
C ASN A 135 -5.71 0.68 29.15
N THR A 136 -5.23 -0.27 29.97
CA THR A 136 -6.08 -1.13 30.80
C THR A 136 -6.74 -0.38 31.96
N SER A 137 -6.01 0.55 32.59
CA SER A 137 -6.55 1.37 33.69
C SER A 137 -7.09 2.73 33.23
N GLN A 138 -6.85 3.10 31.97
CA GLN A 138 -7.16 4.42 31.39
C GLN A 138 -6.58 5.59 32.21
N GLN A 139 -5.44 5.37 32.87
CA GLN A 139 -4.78 6.34 33.75
C GLN A 139 -3.31 6.54 33.37
N ALA A 140 -2.83 7.75 33.62
CA ALA A 140 -1.41 8.10 33.47
C ALA A 140 -0.68 7.86 34.79
N HIS A 141 0.40 7.10 34.73
CA HIS A 141 1.19 6.73 35.90
C HIS A 141 2.58 7.36 35.85
N ARG A 142 3.04 7.90 36.98
CA ARG A 142 4.43 8.39 37.13
C ARG A 142 5.36 7.19 37.25
N LEU A 143 6.41 7.18 36.44
CA LEU A 143 7.41 6.12 36.39
C LEU A 143 8.78 6.62 36.86
N PRO A 144 9.50 5.87 37.71
CA PRO A 144 10.92 6.09 37.96
C PRO A 144 11.74 5.98 36.67
N THR A 145 12.83 6.74 36.55
CA THR A 145 13.72 6.71 35.38
C THR A 145 14.24 5.31 35.05
N SER A 146 14.53 4.50 36.08
CA SER A 146 14.94 3.09 35.89
C SER A 146 13.86 2.22 35.27
N TRP A 147 12.58 2.49 35.57
CA TRP A 147 11.46 1.73 35.01
C TRP A 147 11.25 2.11 33.54
N VAL A 148 11.45 3.39 33.19
CA VAL A 148 11.43 3.84 31.79
C VAL A 148 12.53 3.16 30.98
N ILE A 149 13.76 3.14 31.49
CA ILE A 149 14.89 2.46 30.83
C ILE A 149 14.59 0.96 30.67
N LEU A 150 14.05 0.32 31.71
CA LEU A 150 13.65 -1.09 31.66
C LEU A 150 12.57 -1.34 30.61
N MET A 151 11.54 -0.49 30.54
CA MET A 151 10.49 -0.58 29.53
C MET A 151 11.05 -0.47 28.11
N LEU A 152 11.94 0.48 27.85
CA LEU A 152 12.52 0.71 26.52
C LEU A 152 13.42 -0.45 26.06
N ALA A 153 13.97 -1.24 26.98
CA ALA A 153 14.73 -2.45 26.66
C ALA A 153 13.87 -3.56 26.01
N PHE A 154 12.55 -3.50 26.13
CA PHE A 154 11.61 -4.45 25.52
C PHE A 154 11.04 -3.97 24.17
N GLY A 155 11.71 -3.03 23.48
CA GLY A 155 11.25 -2.44 22.22
C GLY A 155 10.71 -3.42 21.17
N ASP A 156 11.52 -4.39 20.75
CA ASP A 156 11.16 -5.41 19.73
C ASP A 156 10.78 -6.77 20.32
N GLY A 157 10.70 -6.83 21.64
CA GLY A 157 10.41 -8.04 22.39
C GLY A 157 11.65 -8.89 22.70
N THR A 158 11.86 -9.17 23.99
CA THR A 158 13.02 -9.91 24.49
C THR A 158 12.61 -10.79 25.67
N ASP A 159 13.38 -11.85 25.91
CA ASP A 159 13.31 -12.64 27.13
C ASP A 159 13.55 -11.76 28.38
N HIS A 160 12.66 -11.88 29.36
CA HIS A 160 12.69 -11.02 30.54
C HIS A 160 13.89 -11.29 31.44
N GLN A 161 14.40 -12.53 31.49
CA GLN A 161 15.57 -12.87 32.30
C GLN A 161 16.83 -12.21 31.74
N THR A 162 16.99 -12.22 30.42
CA THR A 162 18.11 -11.57 29.71
C THR A 162 18.17 -10.08 30.05
N VAL A 163 17.04 -9.37 29.97
CA VAL A 163 16.98 -7.94 30.32
C VAL A 163 17.28 -7.71 31.81
N LEU A 164 16.75 -8.55 32.70
CA LEU A 164 17.03 -8.43 34.14
C LEU A 164 18.52 -8.64 34.46
N ASP A 165 19.17 -9.60 33.81
CA ASP A 165 20.60 -9.88 33.99
C ASP A 165 21.47 -8.73 33.46
N GLU A 166 21.17 -8.22 32.27
CA GLU A 166 21.89 -7.07 31.67
C GLU A 166 21.73 -5.79 32.47
N LYS A 167 20.58 -5.59 33.11
CA LYS A 167 20.21 -4.36 33.80
C LYS A 167 20.23 -4.48 35.32
N ALA A 168 20.75 -5.57 35.89
CA ALA A 168 20.71 -5.84 37.33
C ALA A 168 21.25 -4.69 38.22
N LEU A 169 22.21 -3.90 37.70
CA LEU A 169 22.80 -2.75 38.40
C LEU A 169 21.90 -1.49 38.45
N MET A 170 20.76 -1.49 37.74
CA MET A 170 19.86 -0.32 37.61
C MET A 170 18.68 -0.29 38.58
N PHE A 171 18.43 -1.36 39.30
CA PHE A 171 17.25 -1.46 40.15
C PHE A 171 17.67 -1.84 41.57
N GLU A 172 17.23 -1.07 42.57
CA GLU A 172 17.48 -1.35 43.98
C GLU A 172 16.45 -2.36 44.59
N GLY A 173 15.50 -2.84 43.78
CA GLY A 173 14.41 -3.73 44.20
C GLY A 173 14.30 -5.00 43.33
N ASP A 174 13.25 -5.79 43.57
CA ASP A 174 12.98 -7.01 42.80
C ASP A 174 12.54 -6.65 41.37
N GLY A 175 13.49 -6.73 40.43
CA GLY A 175 13.24 -6.44 39.01
C GLY A 175 12.11 -7.29 38.43
N LEU A 176 11.91 -8.52 38.92
CA LEU A 176 10.79 -9.36 38.50
C LEU A 176 9.45 -8.78 38.95
N LEU A 177 9.39 -8.22 40.17
CA LEU A 177 8.19 -7.55 40.69
C LEU A 177 7.87 -6.28 39.91
N ILE A 178 8.89 -5.53 39.46
CA ILE A 178 8.72 -4.37 38.58
C ILE A 178 8.11 -4.81 37.24
N LEU A 179 8.65 -5.86 36.60
CA LEU A 179 8.12 -6.38 35.34
C LEU A 179 6.67 -6.87 35.48
N LYS A 180 6.36 -7.59 36.57
CA LYS A 180 4.97 -7.99 36.89
C LYS A 180 4.05 -6.79 37.03
N THR A 181 4.53 -5.72 37.65
CA THR A 181 3.77 -4.47 37.81
C THR A 181 3.50 -3.81 36.46
N LEU A 182 4.54 -3.65 35.62
CA LEU A 182 4.42 -3.06 34.29
C LEU A 182 3.49 -3.90 33.38
N TYR A 183 3.60 -5.22 33.44
CA TYR A 183 2.75 -6.14 32.68
C TYR A 183 1.28 -6.10 33.13
N LYS A 184 1.01 -6.16 34.45
CA LYS A 184 -0.36 -6.07 35.00
C LYS A 184 -1.09 -4.80 34.57
N HIS A 185 -0.35 -3.69 34.45
CA HIS A 185 -0.90 -2.39 34.03
C HIS A 185 -0.86 -2.18 32.50
N GLY A 186 -0.49 -3.19 31.71
CA GLY A 186 -0.46 -3.10 30.25
C GLY A 186 0.60 -2.14 29.69
N LEU A 187 1.61 -1.78 30.49
CA LEU A 187 2.76 -0.99 30.05
C LEU A 187 3.81 -1.87 29.35
N LEU A 188 3.80 -3.17 29.64
CA LEU A 188 4.44 -4.23 28.87
C LEU A 188 3.37 -5.23 28.44
N ILE A 189 3.55 -5.83 27.28
CA ILE A 189 2.68 -6.88 26.74
C ILE A 189 3.49 -8.14 26.49
N ALA A 190 2.81 -9.26 26.26
CA ALA A 190 3.49 -10.47 25.78
C ALA A 190 4.08 -10.19 24.39
N GLN A 191 5.32 -10.63 24.14
CA GLN A 191 5.87 -10.55 22.79
C GLN A 191 4.94 -11.31 21.85
N LYS A 192 4.42 -10.60 20.87
CA LYS A 192 3.54 -11.18 19.87
C LYS A 192 4.38 -12.04 18.95
N LYS A 193 3.91 -13.27 18.68
CA LYS A 193 4.29 -13.92 17.44
C LYS A 193 3.74 -13.02 16.35
N GLN A 194 4.62 -12.32 15.64
CA GLN A 194 4.20 -11.70 14.39
C GLN A 194 3.61 -12.84 13.55
N THR A 195 2.32 -12.77 13.28
CA THR A 195 1.76 -13.48 12.13
C THR A 195 2.42 -12.81 10.95
N LYS A 196 3.62 -13.27 10.58
CA LYS A 196 4.11 -13.08 9.24
C LYS A 196 2.97 -13.57 8.37
N GLY A 197 2.33 -12.66 7.63
CA GLY A 197 1.40 -13.09 6.59
C GLY A 197 2.13 -14.18 5.81
N PRO A 198 1.44 -15.31 5.56
CA PRO A 198 1.99 -16.66 5.60
C PRO A 198 3.45 -16.61 5.28
N GLU A 199 4.34 -16.93 6.24
CA GLU A 199 5.76 -17.10 5.97
C GLU A 199 5.83 -17.70 4.59
N LEU A 200 6.63 -17.13 3.68
CA LEU A 200 7.07 -17.87 2.51
C LEU A 200 7.62 -19.15 3.10
N VAL A 201 6.74 -20.16 3.21
CA VAL A 201 7.08 -21.42 3.79
C VAL A 201 8.21 -21.75 2.85
N GLN A 202 9.39 -22.06 3.39
CA GLN A 202 10.25 -22.99 2.70
C GLN A 202 9.44 -24.30 2.68
N THR A 203 8.38 -24.28 1.88
CA THR A 203 7.54 -25.40 1.57
C THR A 203 8.58 -26.31 0.98
N GLN A 204 8.73 -27.49 1.55
CA GLN A 204 9.28 -28.59 0.78
C GLN A 204 8.44 -28.60 -0.50
N TYR A 205 9.04 -28.03 -1.55
CA TYR A 205 8.39 -27.80 -2.82
C TYR A 205 7.76 -29.13 -3.20
N ALA A 206 6.49 -29.11 -3.61
CA ALA A 206 5.90 -30.32 -4.16
C ALA A 206 6.85 -30.83 -5.23
N GLU A 207 7.26 -32.11 -5.14
CA GLU A 207 8.06 -32.73 -6.19
C GLU A 207 7.31 -32.50 -7.50
N ILE A 208 7.93 -31.72 -8.37
CA ILE A 208 7.43 -31.42 -9.70
C ILE A 208 7.23 -32.77 -10.39
N THR A 209 5.99 -33.10 -10.75
CA THR A 209 5.74 -34.18 -11.71
C THR A 209 6.45 -33.80 -13.00
N ALA A 210 7.56 -34.49 -13.28
CA ALA A 210 8.40 -34.31 -14.46
C ALA A 210 7.54 -34.45 -15.73
N GLY A 211 7.16 -33.31 -16.31
CA GLY A 211 6.32 -33.22 -17.51
C GLY A 211 6.98 -32.52 -18.69
N SER A 212 7.99 -31.67 -18.48
CA SER A 212 8.82 -31.13 -19.56
C SER A 212 10.23 -30.81 -19.04
N GLU A 213 11.27 -31.25 -19.75
CA GLU A 213 12.67 -30.90 -19.44
C GLU A 213 12.94 -29.44 -19.87
N THR A 214 12.35 -28.45 -19.19
CA THR A 214 12.67 -27.04 -19.49
C THR A 214 14.08 -26.73 -19.00
N GLN A 215 15.01 -26.59 -19.95
CA GLN A 215 16.42 -26.35 -19.67
C GLN A 215 16.65 -24.93 -19.12
N THR A 216 17.49 -24.80 -18.10
CA THR A 216 17.98 -23.50 -17.64
C THR A 216 19.02 -22.95 -18.62
N TRP A 217 19.22 -21.63 -18.64
CA TRP A 217 20.21 -21.02 -19.55
C TRP A 217 21.64 -21.57 -19.31
N GLN A 218 21.94 -22.04 -18.10
CA GLN A 218 23.23 -22.67 -17.77
C GLN A 218 23.44 -23.99 -18.51
N GLN A 219 22.36 -24.73 -18.79
CA GLN A 219 22.38 -26.04 -19.47
C GLN A 219 22.44 -25.92 -21.00
N ILE A 220 22.08 -24.75 -21.54
CA ILE A 220 22.06 -24.50 -23.00
C ILE A 220 23.43 -24.03 -23.46
N GLU A 221 24.04 -24.68 -24.46
CA GLU A 221 25.32 -24.25 -25.05
C GLU A 221 25.12 -23.34 -26.28
N PRO A 222 25.99 -22.34 -26.52
CA PRO A 222 25.93 -21.53 -27.72
C PRO A 222 26.16 -22.38 -28.97
N ASP A 223 25.24 -22.31 -29.95
CA ASP A 223 25.28 -23.16 -31.15
C ASP A 223 25.47 -22.38 -32.47
N GLY A 224 25.83 -21.10 -32.36
CA GLY A 224 26.14 -20.23 -33.49
C GLY A 224 24.95 -19.41 -34.00
N ARG A 225 23.71 -19.78 -33.62
CA ARG A 225 22.50 -18.96 -33.83
C ARG A 225 22.59 -17.64 -33.05
N ILE A 226 21.75 -16.67 -33.41
CA ILE A 226 21.70 -15.36 -32.76
C ILE A 226 20.97 -15.52 -31.41
N PRO A 227 21.61 -15.24 -30.26
CA PRO A 227 20.93 -15.34 -28.97
C PRO A 227 19.90 -14.23 -28.78
N VAL A 228 18.79 -14.55 -28.13
CA VAL A 228 17.69 -13.62 -27.83
C VAL A 228 17.49 -13.54 -26.34
N TYR A 229 17.66 -12.33 -25.80
CA TYR A 229 17.54 -12.03 -24.37
C TYR A 229 16.21 -11.34 -24.09
N PHE A 230 15.49 -11.85 -23.11
CA PHE A 230 14.26 -11.25 -22.58
C PHE A 230 14.60 -10.57 -21.26
N VAL A 231 14.18 -9.31 -21.08
CA VAL A 231 14.55 -8.52 -19.89
C VAL A 231 13.32 -8.35 -18.98
N PRO A 232 13.05 -9.29 -18.07
CA PRO A 232 11.99 -9.12 -17.06
C PRO A 232 12.38 -8.06 -16.03
N HIS A 233 11.40 -7.40 -15.44
CA HIS A 233 11.60 -6.31 -14.48
C HIS A 233 11.07 -6.61 -13.07
N MET A 234 10.40 -7.75 -12.86
CA MET A 234 9.87 -8.16 -11.56
C MET A 234 10.32 -9.58 -11.22
N GLU A 235 10.73 -9.79 -9.97
CA GLU A 235 11.10 -11.10 -9.43
C GLU A 235 9.85 -11.92 -9.07
N ASN A 236 8.86 -11.29 -8.45
CA ASN A 236 7.72 -11.97 -7.85
C ASN A 236 6.55 -12.23 -8.82
N HIS A 237 6.76 -12.05 -10.13
CA HIS A 237 5.71 -12.25 -11.14
C HIS A 237 6.22 -13.04 -12.35
N PHE A 238 5.32 -13.81 -12.96
CA PHE A 238 5.55 -14.35 -14.30
C PHE A 238 5.46 -13.21 -15.33
N PRO A 239 6.49 -12.99 -16.17
CA PRO A 239 6.52 -11.87 -17.10
C PRO A 239 5.67 -12.18 -18.35
N LEU A 240 4.34 -12.18 -18.20
CA LEU A 240 3.37 -12.60 -19.23
C LEU A 240 3.65 -11.99 -20.61
N ALA A 241 3.87 -10.67 -20.69
CA ALA A 241 4.14 -9.98 -21.95
C ALA A 241 5.37 -10.55 -22.67
N LEU A 242 6.48 -10.79 -21.96
CA LEU A 242 7.68 -11.39 -22.54
C LEU A 242 7.47 -12.88 -22.85
N GLY A 243 6.71 -13.61 -22.02
CA GLY A 243 6.34 -15.00 -22.27
C GLY A 243 5.52 -15.18 -23.56
N ILE A 244 4.56 -14.27 -23.80
CA ILE A 244 3.77 -14.24 -25.04
C ILE A 244 4.67 -13.93 -26.25
N ILE A 245 5.60 -12.97 -26.13
CA ILE A 245 6.57 -12.67 -27.19
C ILE A 245 7.50 -13.86 -27.46
N TYR A 246 7.97 -14.55 -26.42
CA TYR A 246 8.75 -15.78 -26.55
C TYR A 246 7.94 -16.84 -27.33
N SER A 247 6.70 -17.07 -26.91
CA SER A 247 5.80 -18.04 -27.55
C SER A 247 5.53 -17.70 -29.02
N ALA A 248 5.33 -16.42 -29.35
CA ALA A 248 5.14 -15.96 -30.72
C ALA A 248 6.38 -16.26 -31.60
N LEU A 249 7.60 -15.97 -31.09
CA LEU A 249 8.84 -16.28 -31.81
C LEU A 249 9.07 -17.78 -31.96
N MET A 250 8.78 -18.57 -30.93
CA MET A 250 8.96 -20.02 -30.92
C MET A 250 8.03 -20.73 -31.91
N ASN A 251 6.80 -20.25 -32.06
CA ASN A 251 5.77 -20.93 -32.86
C ASN A 251 5.58 -20.34 -34.26
N HIS A 252 6.23 -19.22 -34.60
CA HIS A 252 6.13 -18.60 -35.91
C HIS A 252 6.48 -19.59 -37.04
N ASN A 253 5.55 -19.78 -37.98
CA ASN A 253 5.69 -20.70 -39.13
C ASN A 253 6.27 -22.08 -38.76
N ASN A 254 5.75 -22.70 -37.69
CA ASN A 254 6.24 -23.98 -37.16
C ASN A 254 7.72 -23.93 -36.72
N GLY A 255 8.13 -22.83 -36.09
CA GLY A 255 9.48 -22.65 -35.54
C GLY A 255 10.52 -22.24 -36.57
N GLU A 256 10.13 -21.65 -37.69
CA GLU A 256 11.06 -21.20 -38.75
C GLU A 256 12.18 -20.29 -38.19
N LEU A 257 11.82 -19.38 -37.29
CA LEU A 257 12.76 -18.45 -36.66
C LEU A 257 13.81 -19.18 -35.79
N LEU A 258 13.50 -20.34 -35.23
CA LEU A 258 14.42 -21.12 -34.41
C LEU A 258 15.62 -21.65 -35.22
N THR A 259 15.55 -21.67 -36.54
CA THR A 259 16.71 -21.98 -37.39
C THR A 259 17.81 -20.92 -37.32
N LYS A 260 17.45 -19.67 -36.98
CA LYS A 260 18.35 -18.51 -36.94
C LYS A 260 18.61 -18.01 -35.52
N PHE A 261 17.65 -18.20 -34.60
CA PHE A 261 17.70 -17.64 -33.26
C PHE A 261 17.76 -18.72 -32.18
N GLN A 262 18.54 -18.44 -31.13
CA GLN A 262 18.59 -19.22 -29.90
C GLN A 262 17.88 -18.43 -28.81
N LEU A 263 16.65 -18.82 -28.47
CA LEU A 263 15.86 -18.14 -27.44
C LEU A 263 16.37 -18.52 -26.05
N ILE A 264 16.86 -17.54 -25.29
CA ILE A 264 17.33 -17.78 -23.93
C ILE A 264 16.11 -17.82 -22.99
N PRO A 265 15.97 -18.85 -22.12
CA PRO A 265 14.86 -18.95 -21.18
C PRO A 265 14.66 -17.69 -20.35
N ILE A 266 13.40 -17.32 -20.12
CA ILE A 266 13.08 -16.14 -19.32
C ILE A 266 13.33 -16.48 -17.86
N THR A 267 14.28 -15.78 -17.24
CA THR A 267 14.56 -15.90 -15.81
C THR A 267 14.80 -14.50 -15.28
N TYR A 268 14.20 -14.17 -14.15
CA TYR A 268 14.52 -12.90 -13.50
C TYR A 268 15.97 -12.91 -13.02
N LEU A 269 16.73 -11.94 -13.50
CA LEU A 269 18.11 -11.67 -13.10
C LEU A 269 18.23 -10.16 -12.94
N ASN A 270 18.90 -9.71 -11.88
CA ASN A 270 19.24 -8.29 -11.81
C ASN A 270 20.14 -7.91 -13.00
N PRO A 271 20.19 -6.62 -13.39
CA PRO A 271 20.98 -6.16 -14.54
C PRO A 271 22.43 -6.68 -14.58
N ASN A 272 23.11 -6.73 -13.44
CA ASN A 272 24.51 -7.18 -13.37
C ASN A 272 24.63 -8.68 -13.61
N ASP A 273 23.73 -9.49 -13.07
CA ASP A 273 23.73 -10.95 -13.24
C ASP A 273 23.35 -11.35 -14.67
N LEU A 274 22.45 -10.60 -15.30
CA LEU A 274 22.11 -10.78 -16.71
C LEU A 274 23.33 -10.57 -17.62
N LEU A 275 24.14 -9.54 -17.33
CA LEU A 275 25.37 -9.22 -18.06
C LEU A 275 26.52 -10.20 -17.75
N ASN A 276 26.69 -10.59 -16.48
CA ASN A 276 27.77 -11.46 -16.04
C ASN A 276 27.49 -12.95 -16.26
N GLY A 277 26.22 -13.34 -16.38
CA GLY A 277 25.75 -14.71 -16.60
C GLY A 277 25.43 -14.98 -18.07
N PRO A 278 24.14 -14.96 -18.48
CA PRO A 278 23.72 -15.31 -19.84
C PRO A 278 24.49 -14.54 -20.92
N TYR A 279 24.62 -13.22 -20.80
CA TYR A 279 25.30 -12.44 -21.83
C TYR A 279 26.78 -12.79 -21.98
N ARG A 280 27.47 -13.11 -20.87
CA ARG A 280 28.87 -13.55 -20.91
C ARG A 280 29.03 -14.86 -21.68
N LYS A 281 28.04 -15.77 -21.58
CA LYS A 281 28.02 -17.09 -22.25
C LYS A 281 27.66 -16.96 -23.73
N PHE A 282 26.54 -16.29 -24.04
CA PHE A 282 25.97 -16.28 -25.39
C PHE A 282 26.43 -15.10 -26.27
N LYS A 283 26.96 -14.02 -25.68
CA LYS A 283 27.51 -12.83 -26.36
C LYS A 283 26.46 -12.05 -27.18
N THR A 284 26.92 -11.31 -28.19
CA THR A 284 26.15 -10.37 -29.02
C THR A 284 24.86 -11.00 -29.55
N GLY A 285 23.72 -10.32 -29.35
CA GLY A 285 22.40 -10.82 -29.73
C GLY A 285 21.32 -9.75 -29.83
N VAL A 286 20.08 -10.20 -29.74
CA VAL A 286 18.88 -9.35 -29.73
C VAL A 286 18.33 -9.25 -28.32
N TRP A 287 17.96 -8.05 -27.88
CA TRP A 287 17.45 -7.78 -26.54
C TRP A 287 16.05 -7.21 -26.60
N LEU A 288 15.12 -7.85 -25.88
CA LEU A 288 13.70 -7.51 -25.88
C LEU A 288 13.30 -6.92 -24.53
N PHE A 289 12.81 -5.68 -24.58
CA PHE A 289 12.36 -4.91 -23.42
C PHE A 289 10.85 -4.68 -23.48
N SER A 290 10.15 -5.06 -22.41
CA SER A 290 8.74 -4.73 -22.21
C SER A 290 8.65 -3.53 -21.26
N ASN A 291 8.38 -2.35 -21.81
CA ASN A 291 8.32 -1.08 -21.10
C ASN A 291 6.92 -0.81 -20.54
N TYR A 292 6.85 -0.80 -19.22
CA TYR A 292 5.80 -0.19 -18.40
C TYR A 292 6.37 1.03 -17.67
N MET A 293 5.50 1.91 -17.16
CA MET A 293 5.93 3.15 -16.51
C MET A 293 6.90 2.91 -15.36
N TRP A 294 6.71 1.82 -14.61
CA TRP A 294 7.55 1.40 -13.49
C TRP A 294 8.83 0.62 -13.89
N SER A 295 9.03 0.33 -15.19
CA SER A 295 10.17 -0.47 -15.69
C SER A 295 11.00 0.22 -16.77
N MET A 296 10.49 1.31 -17.35
CA MET A 296 11.11 2.03 -18.46
C MET A 296 12.55 2.45 -18.14
N ASP A 297 12.76 3.09 -16.99
CA ASP A 297 14.08 3.61 -16.60
C ASP A 297 15.13 2.50 -16.47
N VAL A 298 14.77 1.40 -15.80
CA VAL A 298 15.66 0.23 -15.64
C VAL A 298 15.94 -0.40 -17.00
N ASN A 299 14.93 -0.59 -17.85
CA ASN A 299 15.09 -1.12 -19.20
C ASN A 299 16.05 -0.26 -20.04
N LEU A 300 15.92 1.07 -19.97
CA LEU A 300 16.77 2.01 -20.69
C LEU A 300 18.22 1.97 -20.18
N GLN A 301 18.43 1.89 -18.86
CA GLN A 301 19.76 1.73 -18.27
C GLN A 301 20.45 0.43 -18.73
N VAL A 302 19.71 -0.69 -18.72
CA VAL A 302 20.21 -1.99 -19.23
C VAL A 302 20.57 -1.89 -20.71
N SER A 303 19.65 -1.35 -21.53
CA SER A 303 19.86 -1.12 -22.97
C SER A 303 21.11 -0.27 -23.23
N GLN A 304 21.32 0.82 -22.47
CA GLN A 304 22.50 1.66 -22.57
C GLN A 304 23.79 0.95 -22.17
N ALA A 305 23.76 0.15 -21.11
CA ALA A 305 24.93 -0.62 -20.66
C ALA A 305 25.36 -1.65 -21.71
N ILE A 306 24.40 -2.38 -22.30
CA ILE A 306 24.66 -3.36 -23.37
C ILE A 306 25.29 -2.67 -24.58
N LYS A 307 24.71 -1.56 -25.05
CA LYS A 307 25.20 -0.81 -26.20
C LYS A 307 26.55 -0.15 -25.96
N SER A 308 26.85 0.25 -24.73
CA SER A 308 28.16 0.79 -24.34
C SER A 308 29.23 -0.30 -24.35
N HIS A 309 28.88 -1.53 -23.95
CA HIS A 309 29.78 -2.67 -23.98
C HIS A 309 30.01 -3.20 -25.40
N ASP A 310 28.95 -3.39 -26.16
CA ASP A 310 29.02 -3.87 -27.55
C ASP A 310 27.86 -3.31 -28.39
N LYS A 311 28.18 -2.37 -29.27
CA LYS A 311 27.24 -1.69 -30.17
C LYS A 311 26.60 -2.62 -31.21
N ARG A 312 27.14 -3.82 -31.40
CA ARG A 312 26.65 -4.82 -32.36
C ARG A 312 25.39 -5.57 -31.88
N ASN A 313 25.01 -5.42 -30.61
CA ASN A 313 23.72 -5.91 -30.12
C ASN A 313 22.59 -5.11 -30.76
N LEU A 314 21.42 -5.74 -30.94
CA LEU A 314 20.20 -5.08 -31.35
C LEU A 314 19.23 -5.00 -30.16
N THR A 315 18.64 -3.83 -29.90
CA THR A 315 17.67 -3.63 -28.82
C THR A 315 16.31 -3.27 -29.40
N ILE A 316 15.27 -3.93 -28.89
CA ILE A 316 13.89 -3.75 -29.31
C ILE A 316 13.08 -3.45 -28.05
N HIS A 317 12.42 -2.30 -28.04
CA HIS A 317 11.62 -1.81 -26.93
C HIS A 317 10.14 -1.78 -27.34
N GLY A 318 9.26 -2.37 -26.54
CA GLY A 318 7.81 -2.35 -26.76
C GLY A 318 7.06 -2.21 -25.44
N GLY A 319 5.74 -2.42 -25.44
CA GLY A 319 4.90 -2.33 -24.25
C GLY A 319 4.21 -0.97 -24.06
N PRO A 320 3.24 -0.86 -23.14
CA PRO A 320 2.27 0.25 -23.09
C PRO A 320 2.89 1.63 -22.85
N SER A 321 4.09 1.70 -22.27
CA SER A 321 4.76 2.97 -22.01
C SER A 321 5.73 3.40 -23.11
N THR A 322 5.92 2.59 -24.15
CA THR A 322 6.69 3.00 -25.34
C THR A 322 5.87 4.02 -26.13
N PRO A 323 6.33 5.27 -26.33
CA PRO A 323 5.50 6.32 -26.90
C PRO A 323 5.14 6.07 -28.37
N GLU A 324 3.84 6.12 -28.69
CA GLU A 324 3.27 5.89 -30.03
C GLU A 324 3.14 7.19 -30.85
N TYR A 325 2.80 8.30 -30.19
CA TYR A 325 2.64 9.60 -30.85
C TYR A 325 3.92 9.99 -31.57
N LYS A 326 3.81 10.41 -32.84
CA LYS A 326 4.96 10.60 -33.74
C LYS A 326 6.09 11.40 -33.09
N LYS A 327 5.78 12.58 -32.56
CA LYS A 327 6.78 13.47 -31.96
C LYS A 327 7.37 12.89 -30.68
N ALA A 328 6.54 12.34 -29.80
CA ALA A 328 7.00 11.69 -28.56
C ALA A 328 7.90 10.47 -28.83
N SER A 329 7.57 9.66 -29.84
CA SER A 329 8.37 8.52 -30.29
C SER A 329 9.73 8.97 -30.84
N GLU A 330 9.73 10.01 -31.68
CA GLU A 330 10.95 10.61 -32.23
C GLU A 330 11.85 11.17 -31.12
N ASP A 331 11.28 11.92 -30.17
CA ASP A 331 12.01 12.51 -29.05
C ASP A 331 12.55 11.44 -28.10
N PHE A 332 11.75 10.40 -27.80
CA PHE A 332 12.16 9.25 -27.00
C PHE A 332 13.36 8.53 -27.62
N MET A 333 13.32 8.20 -28.90
CA MET A 333 14.45 7.54 -29.57
C MET A 333 15.63 8.50 -29.76
N ALA A 334 15.42 9.80 -29.93
CA ALA A 334 16.53 10.76 -29.97
C ALA A 334 17.26 10.84 -28.63
N ALA A 335 16.52 10.86 -27.52
CA ALA A 335 17.06 10.91 -26.16
C ALA A 335 17.75 9.60 -25.74
N HIS A 336 17.32 8.46 -26.30
CA HIS A 336 17.85 7.14 -25.95
C HIS A 336 18.51 6.44 -27.16
N PRO A 337 19.74 6.82 -27.55
CA PRO A 337 20.48 6.20 -28.67
C PRO A 337 20.65 4.69 -28.58
N SER A 338 20.48 4.13 -27.38
CA SER A 338 20.56 2.69 -27.13
C SER A 338 19.37 1.91 -27.67
N VAL A 339 18.22 2.54 -27.96
CA VAL A 339 17.02 1.91 -28.54
C VAL A 339 17.15 1.87 -30.06
N ASP A 340 17.21 0.68 -30.67
CA ASP A 340 17.29 0.56 -32.15
C ASP A 340 15.91 0.52 -32.82
N VAL A 341 14.96 -0.20 -32.20
CA VAL A 341 13.58 -0.37 -32.67
C VAL A 341 12.62 -0.17 -31.51
N SER A 342 11.61 0.68 -31.71
CA SER A 342 10.44 0.83 -30.83
C SER A 342 9.22 0.20 -31.50
N VAL A 343 8.50 -0.65 -30.76
CA VAL A 343 7.27 -1.33 -31.18
C VAL A 343 6.07 -0.66 -30.51
N HIS A 344 5.06 -0.33 -31.29
CA HIS A 344 3.85 0.37 -30.87
C HIS A 344 2.65 -0.58 -30.84
N GLY A 345 1.93 -0.61 -29.71
CA GLY A 345 0.76 -1.47 -29.52
C GLY A 345 1.12 -2.94 -29.25
N GLU A 346 0.34 -3.86 -29.83
CA GLU A 346 0.53 -5.31 -29.67
C GLU A 346 1.79 -5.80 -30.39
N GLY A 347 2.64 -6.54 -29.67
CA GLY A 347 3.98 -6.90 -30.12
C GLY A 347 4.07 -8.25 -30.82
N GLU A 348 3.09 -9.13 -30.67
CA GLU A 348 3.14 -10.54 -31.06
C GLU A 348 3.41 -10.74 -32.56
N VAL A 349 2.70 -10.00 -33.41
CA VAL A 349 2.89 -10.09 -34.86
C VAL A 349 4.11 -9.27 -35.27
N ALA A 350 4.25 -8.05 -34.75
CA ALA A 350 5.34 -7.15 -35.07
C ALA A 350 6.71 -7.79 -34.80
N ILE A 351 6.87 -8.47 -33.67
CA ILE A 351 8.16 -9.08 -33.30
C ILE A 351 8.57 -10.19 -34.27
N THR A 352 7.63 -11.03 -34.72
CA THR A 352 7.94 -12.09 -35.69
C THR A 352 8.33 -11.52 -37.06
N GLU A 353 7.65 -10.47 -37.51
CA GLU A 353 7.97 -9.77 -38.76
C GLU A 353 9.33 -9.05 -38.69
N ILE A 354 9.67 -8.42 -37.56
CA ILE A 354 10.99 -7.83 -37.32
C ILE A 354 12.06 -8.93 -37.37
N PHE A 355 11.87 -10.04 -36.65
CA PHE A 355 12.82 -11.15 -36.57
C PHE A 355 13.08 -11.80 -37.93
N ALA A 356 12.07 -11.87 -38.80
CA ALA A 356 12.23 -12.35 -40.18
C ALA A 356 13.21 -11.48 -40.99
N GLN A 357 13.38 -10.19 -40.64
CA GLN A 357 14.29 -9.27 -41.32
C GLN A 357 15.69 -9.19 -40.71
N LEU A 358 15.95 -9.83 -39.57
CA LEU A 358 17.26 -9.77 -38.92
C LEU A 358 18.23 -10.80 -39.50
N TYR A 359 19.51 -10.43 -39.54
CA TYR A 359 20.59 -11.29 -39.98
C TYR A 359 21.88 -11.01 -39.20
N LYS A 360 22.79 -12.00 -39.21
CA LYS A 360 24.12 -11.89 -38.59
C LYS A 360 25.09 -11.22 -39.56
N THR A 361 25.81 -10.19 -39.13
CA THR A 361 26.80 -9.48 -39.95
C THR A 361 28.13 -10.24 -40.02
N ALA A 362 29.02 -9.83 -40.94
CA ALA A 362 30.36 -10.40 -41.06
C ALA A 362 31.20 -10.20 -39.79
N GLU A 363 30.96 -9.10 -39.06
CA GLU A 363 31.60 -8.75 -37.79
C GLU A 363 30.93 -9.42 -36.58
N ALA A 364 30.12 -10.46 -36.82
CA ALA A 364 29.33 -11.18 -35.82
C ALA A 364 28.37 -10.29 -35.02
N GLY A 365 27.88 -9.20 -35.63
CA GLY A 365 26.80 -8.37 -35.08
C GLY A 365 25.42 -8.79 -35.56
N VAL A 366 24.40 -8.07 -35.09
CA VAL A 366 23.02 -8.24 -35.56
C VAL A 366 22.58 -6.98 -36.30
N ALA A 367 22.04 -7.16 -37.51
CA ALA A 367 21.50 -6.09 -38.35
C ALA A 367 20.16 -6.52 -38.97
N PHE A 368 19.52 -5.61 -39.71
CA PHE A 368 18.23 -5.87 -40.38
C PHE A 368 18.22 -5.36 -41.82
N HIS A 369 17.41 -6.02 -42.67
CA HIS A 369 17.16 -5.57 -44.04
C HIS A 369 16.28 -4.32 -44.03
N GLN A 370 16.88 -3.14 -44.24
CA GLN A 370 16.22 -1.85 -44.04
C GLN A 370 14.95 -1.64 -44.88
N GLU A 371 14.99 -1.96 -46.18
CA GLU A 371 13.82 -1.83 -47.05
C GLU A 371 12.68 -2.75 -46.59
N ALA A 372 13.00 -3.99 -46.21
CA ALA A 372 12.00 -4.95 -45.74
C ALA A 372 11.46 -4.59 -44.35
N LEU A 373 12.30 -4.09 -43.45
CA LEU A 373 11.86 -3.62 -42.12
C LEU A 373 10.91 -2.43 -42.23
N SER A 374 11.07 -1.57 -43.24
CA SER A 374 10.14 -0.46 -43.50
C SER A 374 8.71 -0.90 -43.87
N GLN A 375 8.52 -2.17 -44.24
CA GLN A 375 7.20 -2.76 -44.52
C GLN A 375 6.51 -3.32 -43.26
N VAL A 376 7.24 -3.48 -42.16
CA VAL A 376 6.67 -3.92 -40.88
C VAL A 376 5.85 -2.77 -40.30
N THR A 377 4.57 -2.99 -40.02
CA THR A 377 3.72 -1.94 -39.44
C THR A 377 3.86 -1.84 -37.92
N GLY A 378 3.62 -0.65 -37.38
CA GLY A 378 3.60 -0.39 -35.94
C GLY A 378 4.97 -0.26 -35.29
N ILE A 379 5.99 0.19 -36.02
CA ILE A 379 7.34 0.39 -35.48
C ILE A 379 7.96 1.75 -35.84
N THR A 380 8.86 2.22 -34.98
CA THR A 380 9.85 3.26 -35.28
C THR A 380 11.25 2.65 -35.16
N PHE A 381 12.14 2.85 -36.11
CA PHE A 381 13.50 2.30 -36.05
C PHE A 381 14.55 3.27 -36.58
N ARG A 382 15.82 3.04 -36.20
CA ARG A 382 16.94 3.85 -36.67
C ARG A 382 17.35 3.48 -38.08
N ASP A 383 17.48 4.49 -38.92
CA ASP A 383 17.96 4.39 -40.29
C ASP A 383 19.49 4.27 -40.31
N ALA A 384 19.99 3.12 -40.78
CA ALA A 384 21.42 2.86 -40.88
C ALA A 384 22.11 3.64 -42.02
N LEU A 385 21.36 4.05 -43.06
CA LEU A 385 21.86 4.74 -44.24
C LEU A 385 21.89 6.26 -44.07
N PHE A 386 20.83 6.84 -43.51
CA PHE A 386 20.64 8.30 -43.44
C PHE A 386 20.82 8.89 -42.03
N LYS A 387 21.13 8.06 -41.02
CA LYS A 387 21.28 8.47 -39.61
C LYS A 387 20.06 9.23 -39.06
N GLY A 388 18.86 8.77 -39.43
CA GLY A 388 17.56 9.31 -39.00
C GLY A 388 16.67 8.26 -38.35
N LEU A 389 15.40 8.58 -38.16
CA LEU A 389 14.36 7.66 -37.68
C LEU A 389 13.34 7.41 -38.79
N ILE A 390 12.95 6.15 -38.98
CA ILE A 390 11.85 5.76 -39.86
C ILE A 390 10.69 5.30 -39.00
N ARG A 391 9.53 5.94 -39.15
CA ARG A 391 8.27 5.50 -38.54
C ARG A 391 7.36 4.90 -39.61
N THR A 392 6.89 3.69 -39.35
CA THR A 392 5.98 2.95 -40.24
C THR A 392 4.51 3.25 -39.91
N PRO A 393 3.55 2.94 -40.81
CA PRO A 393 2.13 3.08 -40.52
C PRO A 393 1.71 2.29 -39.27
N GLY A 394 0.66 2.75 -38.58
CA GLY A 394 0.12 2.05 -37.41
C GLY A 394 -0.38 0.63 -37.74
N ARG A 395 -0.30 -0.28 -36.76
CA ARG A 395 -0.71 -1.67 -36.89
C ARG A 395 -2.15 -1.87 -36.43
N LYS A 396 -2.90 -2.71 -37.15
CA LYS A 396 -4.19 -3.21 -36.66
C LYS A 396 -3.96 -4.29 -35.60
N ARG A 397 -4.72 -4.22 -34.50
CA ARG A 397 -4.71 -5.24 -33.46
C ARG A 397 -5.00 -6.64 -34.02
N MET A 398 -4.39 -7.64 -33.39
CA MET A 398 -4.56 -9.04 -33.71
C MET A 398 -6.03 -9.46 -33.55
N ALA A 399 -6.53 -10.21 -34.53
CA ALA A 399 -7.93 -10.60 -34.58
C ALA A 399 -8.22 -11.84 -33.70
N ALA A 400 -7.30 -12.80 -33.68
CA ALA A 400 -7.38 -14.04 -32.94
C ALA A 400 -6.21 -14.09 -31.94
N PRO A 401 -6.42 -13.70 -30.67
CA PRO A 401 -5.34 -13.70 -29.69
C PRO A 401 -4.83 -15.10 -29.37
N ASP A 402 -5.62 -16.14 -29.65
CA ASP A 402 -5.24 -17.54 -29.49
C ASP A 402 -4.23 -18.06 -30.52
N ASP A 403 -3.95 -17.31 -31.59
CA ASP A 403 -2.91 -17.68 -32.58
C ASP A 403 -1.51 -17.76 -31.94
N VAL A 404 -1.32 -17.13 -30.77
CA VAL A 404 -0.11 -17.25 -29.96
C VAL A 404 -0.37 -18.20 -28.78
N PRO A 405 0.34 -19.34 -28.71
CA PRO A 405 0.19 -20.30 -27.61
C PRO A 405 0.49 -19.69 -26.24
N SER A 406 -0.16 -20.22 -25.20
CA SER A 406 0.04 -19.77 -23.83
C SER A 406 1.43 -20.12 -23.28
N PRO A 407 2.17 -19.17 -22.67
CA PRO A 407 3.44 -19.46 -22.03
C PRO A 407 3.32 -20.37 -20.81
N TYR A 408 2.16 -20.37 -20.13
CA TYR A 408 1.87 -21.30 -19.04
C TYR A 408 1.74 -22.73 -19.57
N LEU A 409 0.91 -22.92 -20.59
CA LEU A 409 0.60 -24.25 -21.13
C LEU A 409 1.72 -24.82 -22.00
N SER A 410 2.62 -23.97 -22.51
CA SER A 410 3.80 -24.39 -23.27
C SER A 410 5.02 -24.68 -22.39
N GLY A 411 4.91 -24.62 -21.06
CA GLY A 411 5.99 -24.91 -20.11
C GLY A 411 7.09 -23.85 -20.03
N LEU A 412 6.89 -22.66 -20.63
CA LEU A 412 7.91 -21.60 -20.63
C LEU A 412 8.18 -21.03 -19.24
N PHE A 413 7.18 -21.11 -18.36
CA PHE A 413 7.29 -20.64 -16.98
C PHE A 413 7.69 -21.74 -15.98
N ASP A 414 7.83 -23.00 -16.41
CA ASP A 414 8.23 -24.10 -15.53
C ASP A 414 9.64 -23.89 -14.95
N VAL A 415 10.51 -23.14 -15.65
CA VAL A 415 11.87 -22.76 -15.20
C VAL A 415 11.88 -21.98 -13.88
N TYR A 416 10.78 -21.33 -13.52
CA TYR A 416 10.65 -20.59 -12.26
C TYR A 416 10.43 -21.51 -11.04
N GLN A 417 10.13 -22.81 -11.25
CA GLN A 417 10.01 -23.81 -10.18
C GLN A 417 9.08 -23.39 -9.03
N GLY A 418 7.99 -22.67 -9.33
CA GLY A 418 7.01 -22.21 -8.33
C GLY A 418 7.49 -21.10 -7.39
N ARG A 419 8.60 -20.40 -7.70
CA ARG A 419 9.17 -19.32 -6.86
C ARG A 419 8.55 -17.95 -7.10
N VAL A 420 7.29 -17.89 -7.48
CA VAL A 420 6.62 -16.67 -7.94
C VAL A 420 5.32 -16.50 -7.17
N GLU A 421 5.10 -15.30 -6.65
CA GLU A 421 3.94 -15.00 -5.82
C GLU A 421 2.67 -14.79 -6.65
N ALA A 422 2.80 -14.22 -7.85
CA ALA A 422 1.68 -13.84 -8.69
C ALA A 422 1.80 -14.28 -10.16
N ALA A 423 0.69 -14.77 -10.69
CA ALA A 423 0.50 -15.06 -12.11
C ALA A 423 -0.45 -14.06 -12.75
N ILE A 424 0.00 -13.43 -13.84
CA ILE A 424 -0.82 -12.51 -14.62
C ILE A 424 -1.51 -13.32 -15.73
N ILE A 425 -2.83 -13.20 -15.86
CA ILE A 425 -3.61 -13.83 -16.95
C ILE A 425 -4.45 -12.78 -17.68
N GLU A 426 -4.75 -13.03 -18.94
CA GLU A 426 -5.71 -12.26 -19.73
C GLU A 426 -6.83 -13.20 -20.17
N SER A 427 -8.07 -12.90 -19.80
CA SER A 427 -9.23 -13.61 -20.37
C SER A 427 -9.74 -12.92 -21.64
N ASN A 428 -9.48 -11.62 -21.74
CA ASN A 428 -9.79 -10.81 -22.91
C ASN A 428 -8.87 -9.57 -22.99
N ARG A 429 -8.81 -8.95 -24.18
CA ARG A 429 -7.98 -7.77 -24.44
C ARG A 429 -8.75 -6.62 -25.06
N GLY A 430 -8.65 -5.45 -24.44
CA GLY A 430 -9.22 -4.18 -24.88
C GLY A 430 -10.38 -3.68 -24.03
N CYS A 431 -10.76 -2.42 -24.24
CA CYS A 431 -11.82 -1.74 -23.51
C CYS A 431 -12.78 -1.04 -24.49
N PRO A 432 -14.11 -1.18 -24.35
CA PRO A 432 -15.07 -0.50 -25.22
C PRO A 432 -15.27 0.99 -24.84
N PHE A 433 -14.65 1.48 -23.77
CA PHE A 433 -14.86 2.83 -23.24
C PHE A 433 -13.77 3.80 -23.72
N GLY A 434 -14.14 5.06 -23.98
CA GLY A 434 -13.23 6.09 -24.51
C GLY A 434 -12.72 7.10 -23.48
N CYS A 435 -12.44 6.67 -22.24
CA CYS A 435 -12.00 7.59 -21.19
C CYS A 435 -10.64 8.22 -21.56
N THR A 436 -10.56 9.54 -21.55
CA THR A 436 -9.40 10.30 -22.07
C THR A 436 -8.10 10.01 -21.30
N PHE A 437 -8.16 9.78 -19.99
CA PHE A 437 -6.98 9.52 -19.16
C PHE A 437 -6.42 8.08 -19.29
N CYS A 438 -7.10 7.19 -20.01
CA CYS A 438 -6.82 5.75 -19.97
C CYS A 438 -6.20 5.26 -21.28
N ASP A 439 -5.13 4.49 -21.19
CA ASP A 439 -4.48 3.88 -22.36
C ASP A 439 -5.28 2.68 -22.92
N TRP A 440 -5.99 1.93 -22.07
CA TRP A 440 -6.81 0.80 -22.53
C TRP A 440 -7.90 1.17 -23.53
N GLY A 441 -8.39 2.42 -23.44
CA GLY A 441 -9.43 2.98 -24.31
C GLY A 441 -8.90 3.97 -25.36
N SER A 442 -7.59 4.22 -25.39
CA SER A 442 -6.94 5.24 -26.24
C SER A 442 -7.18 4.99 -27.72
N ALA A 443 -7.28 3.72 -28.10
CA ALA A 443 -7.79 3.33 -29.40
C ALA A 443 -9.33 3.27 -29.36
N THR A 444 -9.95 4.44 -29.53
CA THR A 444 -11.41 4.65 -29.55
C THR A 444 -12.19 3.54 -30.28
N ASN A 445 -13.30 3.09 -29.69
CA ASN A 445 -14.31 2.21 -30.31
C ASN A 445 -13.86 0.76 -30.65
N GLN A 446 -12.97 0.18 -29.85
CA GLN A 446 -12.48 -1.18 -30.12
C GLN A 446 -13.37 -2.30 -29.57
N LYS A 447 -13.63 -3.29 -30.43
CA LYS A 447 -14.26 -4.55 -30.06
C LYS A 447 -13.31 -5.34 -29.15
N VAL A 448 -13.78 -5.75 -27.98
CA VAL A 448 -13.05 -6.63 -27.05
C VAL A 448 -12.79 -7.98 -27.72
N ARG A 449 -11.55 -8.48 -27.68
CA ARG A 449 -11.17 -9.82 -28.17
C ARG A 449 -11.01 -10.74 -26.97
N LYS A 450 -11.61 -11.92 -27.04
CA LYS A 450 -11.59 -12.91 -25.95
C LYS A 450 -10.60 -14.00 -26.32
N PHE A 451 -9.84 -14.47 -25.35
CA PHE A 451 -9.13 -15.74 -25.45
C PHE A 451 -10.12 -16.89 -25.35
N ASP A 452 -9.77 -18.05 -25.90
CA ASP A 452 -10.52 -19.28 -25.73
C ASP A 452 -10.78 -19.56 -24.24
N LEU A 453 -11.98 -20.02 -23.91
CA LEU A 453 -12.38 -20.18 -22.51
C LEU A 453 -11.64 -21.35 -21.85
N ASP A 454 -11.47 -22.45 -22.56
CA ASP A 454 -10.83 -23.65 -22.04
C ASP A 454 -9.33 -23.40 -21.86
N ARG A 455 -8.69 -22.67 -22.77
CA ARG A 455 -7.32 -22.16 -22.56
C ARG A 455 -7.17 -21.40 -21.24
N VAL A 456 -8.06 -20.46 -20.95
CA VAL A 456 -7.96 -19.64 -19.73
C VAL A 456 -8.18 -20.51 -18.48
N LYS A 457 -9.09 -21.49 -18.54
CA LYS A 457 -9.28 -22.47 -17.46
C LYS A 457 -8.03 -23.34 -17.25
N ASP A 458 -7.40 -23.80 -18.33
CA ASP A 458 -6.17 -24.57 -18.24
C ASP A 458 -5.02 -23.75 -17.63
N GLU A 459 -4.93 -22.45 -17.95
CA GLU A 459 -3.98 -21.52 -17.31
C GLU A 459 -4.27 -21.38 -15.80
N ILE A 460 -5.53 -21.23 -15.41
CA ILE A 460 -5.94 -21.19 -13.99
C ILE A 460 -5.61 -22.51 -13.28
N GLU A 461 -5.86 -23.65 -13.92
CA GLU A 461 -5.52 -24.95 -13.33
C GLU A 461 -3.99 -25.11 -13.19
N TRP A 462 -3.21 -24.63 -14.16
CA TRP A 462 -1.75 -24.60 -14.07
C TRP A 462 -1.30 -23.79 -12.84
N ILE A 463 -1.88 -22.62 -12.61
CA ILE A 463 -1.59 -21.75 -11.45
C ILE A 463 -1.88 -22.49 -10.13
N GLY A 464 -3.03 -23.16 -10.02
CA GLY A 464 -3.39 -23.96 -8.86
C GLY A 464 -2.41 -25.12 -8.60
N LYS A 465 -2.06 -25.89 -9.63
CA LYS A 465 -1.08 -26.99 -9.56
C LYS A 465 0.30 -26.51 -9.11
N HIS A 466 0.71 -25.33 -9.54
CA HIS A 466 2.01 -24.73 -9.21
C HIS A 466 1.99 -23.90 -7.90
N LYS A 467 0.88 -23.94 -7.16
CA LYS A 467 0.73 -23.28 -5.85
C LYS A 467 1.02 -21.78 -5.87
N VAL A 468 0.63 -21.11 -6.95
CA VAL A 468 0.80 -19.65 -7.08
C VAL A 468 -0.28 -18.95 -6.25
N ARG A 469 0.14 -18.04 -5.37
CA ARG A 469 -0.74 -17.41 -4.38
C ARG A 469 -1.77 -16.46 -4.99
N VAL A 470 -1.33 -15.63 -5.92
CA VAL A 470 -2.12 -14.53 -6.48
C VAL A 470 -2.38 -14.73 -7.97
N ILE A 471 -3.64 -14.56 -8.40
CA ILE A 471 -3.97 -14.35 -9.81
C ILE A 471 -4.22 -12.86 -10.04
N TRP A 472 -3.49 -12.26 -10.97
CA TRP A 472 -3.79 -10.94 -11.51
C TRP A 472 -4.48 -11.08 -12.87
N ILE A 473 -5.78 -10.79 -12.91
CA ILE A 473 -6.53 -10.74 -14.16
C ILE A 473 -6.29 -9.37 -14.78
N ALA A 474 -5.47 -9.32 -15.83
CA ALA A 474 -5.09 -8.10 -16.52
C ALA A 474 -6.19 -7.56 -17.46
N ASP A 475 -7.41 -8.08 -17.39
CA ASP A 475 -8.54 -7.57 -18.17
C ASP A 475 -8.88 -6.13 -17.77
N ALA A 476 -9.30 -5.32 -18.75
CA ALA A 476 -9.73 -3.94 -18.49
C ALA A 476 -11.08 -3.82 -17.76
N ASN A 477 -11.96 -4.82 -17.93
CA ASN A 477 -13.35 -4.78 -17.48
C ASN A 477 -13.88 -6.20 -17.19
N PHE A 478 -13.31 -6.87 -16.19
CA PHE A 478 -13.83 -8.17 -15.76
C PHE A 478 -15.25 -8.04 -15.20
N GLY A 479 -16.12 -9.02 -15.49
CA GLY A 479 -17.55 -8.95 -15.19
C GLY A 479 -18.39 -8.31 -16.29
N LEU A 480 -17.83 -8.13 -17.50
CA LEU A 480 -18.57 -7.66 -18.68
C LEU A 480 -19.41 -8.79 -19.31
N TYR A 481 -19.02 -10.05 -19.15
CA TYR A 481 -19.64 -11.21 -19.80
C TYR A 481 -19.99 -12.33 -18.80
N ASP A 482 -20.95 -13.19 -19.15
CA ASP A 482 -21.33 -14.33 -18.30
C ASP A 482 -20.18 -15.33 -18.07
N ARG A 483 -19.25 -15.44 -19.03
CA ARG A 483 -18.03 -16.25 -18.88
C ARG A 483 -17.14 -15.80 -17.72
N ASP A 484 -17.25 -14.54 -17.28
CA ASP A 484 -16.43 -14.01 -16.19
C ASP A 484 -16.89 -14.62 -14.85
N ILE A 485 -18.20 -14.88 -14.71
CA ILE A 485 -18.78 -15.62 -13.57
C ILE A 485 -18.28 -17.08 -13.60
N GLU A 486 -18.27 -17.70 -14.78
CA GLU A 486 -17.80 -19.08 -14.96
C GLU A 486 -16.31 -19.21 -14.61
N LEU A 487 -15.48 -18.24 -15.02
CA LEU A 487 -14.06 -18.18 -14.65
C LEU A 487 -13.88 -17.96 -13.14
N SER A 488 -14.69 -17.10 -12.52
CA SER A 488 -14.67 -16.92 -11.05
C SER A 488 -14.99 -18.21 -10.30
N GLN A 489 -16.00 -18.96 -10.75
CA GLN A 489 -16.32 -20.26 -10.16
C GLN A 489 -15.16 -21.24 -10.35
N PHE A 490 -14.57 -21.29 -11.54
CA PHE A 490 -13.44 -22.18 -11.83
C PHE A 490 -12.20 -21.86 -10.98
N ILE A 491 -11.95 -20.57 -10.67
CA ILE A 491 -10.89 -20.17 -9.74
C ILE A 491 -11.15 -20.73 -8.33
N VAL A 492 -12.38 -20.65 -7.83
CA VAL A 492 -12.75 -21.21 -6.52
C VAL A 492 -12.63 -22.73 -6.52
N ASP A 493 -13.15 -23.40 -7.54
CA ASP A 493 -13.04 -24.87 -7.68
C ASP A 493 -11.56 -25.32 -7.71
N THR A 494 -10.69 -24.52 -8.36
CA THR A 494 -9.24 -24.75 -8.40
C THR A 494 -8.61 -24.58 -7.02
N LYS A 495 -9.01 -23.55 -6.26
CA LYS A 495 -8.58 -23.36 -4.87
C LYS A 495 -9.01 -24.54 -4.00
N GLU A 496 -10.25 -25.00 -4.10
CA GLU A 496 -10.72 -26.18 -3.35
C GLU A 496 -9.89 -27.43 -3.66
N LYS A 497 -9.45 -27.58 -4.91
CA LYS A 497 -8.65 -28.73 -5.36
C LYS A 497 -7.18 -28.68 -4.92
N TYR A 498 -6.55 -27.51 -4.92
CA TYR A 498 -5.09 -27.38 -4.73
C TYR A 498 -4.66 -26.52 -3.53
N GLY A 499 -5.58 -25.81 -2.89
CA GLY A 499 -5.32 -24.76 -1.90
C GLY A 499 -4.98 -23.39 -2.49
N TYR A 500 -4.92 -23.28 -3.82
CA TYR A 500 -4.46 -22.09 -4.55
C TYR A 500 -5.32 -21.82 -5.81
N PRO A 501 -5.51 -20.55 -6.21
CA PRO A 501 -4.96 -19.33 -5.61
C PRO A 501 -5.73 -18.90 -4.35
N GLN A 502 -5.16 -17.96 -3.60
CA GLN A 502 -5.78 -17.40 -2.38
C GLN A 502 -6.29 -15.97 -2.59
N GLU A 503 -5.74 -15.24 -3.57
CA GLU A 503 -6.05 -13.84 -3.84
C GLU A 503 -6.27 -13.60 -5.33
N VAL A 504 -7.25 -12.76 -5.67
CA VAL A 504 -7.54 -12.35 -7.06
C VAL A 504 -7.56 -10.83 -7.16
N VAL A 505 -6.61 -10.31 -7.93
CA VAL A 505 -6.47 -8.89 -8.29
C VAL A 505 -7.07 -8.67 -9.67
N VAL A 506 -8.01 -7.73 -9.79
CA VAL A 506 -8.75 -7.53 -11.05
C VAL A 506 -9.36 -6.13 -11.15
N ASN A 507 -9.43 -5.61 -12.38
CA ASN A 507 -10.22 -4.41 -12.69
C ASN A 507 -11.64 -4.80 -13.13
N TYR A 508 -12.64 -4.34 -12.39
CA TYR A 508 -14.03 -4.64 -12.69
C TYR A 508 -14.61 -3.71 -13.76
N THR A 509 -15.67 -4.17 -14.41
CA THR A 509 -16.42 -3.38 -15.38
C THR A 509 -16.91 -2.05 -14.79
N LYS A 510 -16.65 -0.97 -15.54
CA LYS A 510 -17.17 0.38 -15.24
C LYS A 510 -18.70 0.41 -15.13
N ASN A 511 -19.39 -0.40 -15.93
CA ASN A 511 -20.83 -0.52 -15.84
C ASN A 511 -21.14 -1.60 -14.82
N SER A 512 -21.05 -1.28 -13.54
CA SER A 512 -21.22 -2.24 -12.46
C SER A 512 -22.60 -2.91 -12.55
N THR A 513 -22.61 -4.20 -12.89
CA THR A 513 -23.82 -5.00 -13.18
C THR A 513 -24.08 -6.04 -12.09
N TRP A 514 -25.19 -6.76 -12.18
CA TRP A 514 -25.47 -7.94 -11.35
C TRP A 514 -24.33 -8.99 -11.39
N ARG A 515 -23.55 -9.04 -12.48
CA ARG A 515 -22.41 -9.97 -12.58
C ARG A 515 -21.32 -9.69 -11.56
N LEU A 516 -21.08 -8.41 -11.24
CA LEU A 516 -20.13 -8.03 -10.20
C LEU A 516 -20.55 -8.61 -8.84
N VAL A 517 -21.84 -8.51 -8.53
CA VAL A 517 -22.40 -9.10 -7.29
C VAL A 517 -22.14 -10.61 -7.27
N GLU A 518 -22.45 -11.32 -8.35
CA GLU A 518 -22.25 -12.78 -8.41
C GLU A 518 -20.78 -13.18 -8.32
N ILE A 519 -19.87 -12.46 -8.99
CA ILE A 519 -18.42 -12.69 -8.90
C ILE A 519 -17.94 -12.53 -7.45
N ILE A 520 -18.32 -11.45 -6.78
CA ILE A 520 -17.89 -11.20 -5.40
C ILE A 520 -18.52 -12.19 -4.42
N LYS A 521 -19.77 -12.63 -4.65
CA LYS A 521 -20.36 -13.73 -3.88
C LYS A 521 -19.54 -15.01 -4.02
N ILE A 522 -19.18 -15.39 -5.26
CA ILE A 522 -18.39 -16.59 -5.53
C ILE A 522 -17.04 -16.50 -4.81
N PHE A 523 -16.32 -15.39 -4.97
CA PHE A 523 -15.03 -15.21 -4.30
C PHE A 523 -15.15 -15.21 -2.77
N THR A 524 -16.15 -14.51 -2.21
CA THR A 524 -16.38 -14.49 -0.76
C THR A 524 -16.71 -15.88 -0.22
N ALA A 525 -17.58 -16.63 -0.89
CA ALA A 525 -17.96 -17.98 -0.49
C ALA A 525 -16.80 -18.98 -0.61
N GLY A 526 -15.94 -18.82 -1.62
CA GLY A 526 -14.72 -19.61 -1.81
C GLY A 526 -13.53 -19.18 -0.95
N GLY A 527 -13.68 -18.16 -0.11
CA GLY A 527 -12.59 -17.58 0.68
C GLY A 527 -11.44 -17.01 -0.16
N ILE A 528 -11.72 -16.52 -1.36
CA ILE A 528 -10.76 -15.79 -2.19
C ILE A 528 -10.72 -14.34 -1.69
N ILE A 529 -9.51 -13.84 -1.44
CA ILE A 529 -9.31 -12.44 -1.09
C ILE A 529 -9.55 -11.59 -2.34
N SER A 530 -10.66 -10.86 -2.36
CA SER A 530 -11.03 -9.93 -3.44
C SER A 530 -12.10 -8.95 -2.95
N GLN A 531 -12.18 -7.77 -3.56
CA GLN A 531 -13.17 -6.74 -3.22
C GLN A 531 -14.01 -6.35 -4.43
N GLY A 532 -15.30 -6.08 -4.25
CA GLY A 532 -16.06 -5.39 -5.29
C GLY A 532 -15.60 -3.95 -5.42
N ILE A 533 -15.13 -3.55 -6.60
CA ILE A 533 -14.70 -2.17 -6.87
C ILE A 533 -15.63 -1.56 -7.92
N ILE A 534 -16.19 -0.40 -7.61
CA ILE A 534 -16.93 0.41 -8.59
C ILE A 534 -16.10 1.64 -8.93
N SER A 535 -15.45 1.64 -10.08
CA SER A 535 -14.60 2.76 -10.47
C SER A 535 -15.46 3.92 -11.01
N ILE A 536 -15.79 4.92 -10.19
CA ILE A 536 -16.56 6.11 -10.61
C ILE A 536 -15.64 7.21 -11.14
N GLN A 537 -14.43 7.31 -10.59
CA GLN A 537 -13.42 8.36 -10.77
C GLN A 537 -13.82 9.75 -10.25
N THR A 538 -15.04 10.20 -10.54
CA THR A 538 -15.70 11.37 -9.93
C THR A 538 -17.20 11.33 -10.26
N THR A 539 -18.03 12.01 -9.47
CA THR A 539 -19.45 12.24 -9.78
C THR A 539 -19.71 13.61 -10.43
N ASP A 540 -18.70 14.47 -10.56
CA ASP A 540 -18.85 15.78 -11.19
C ASP A 540 -19.04 15.68 -12.71
N GLU A 541 -20.23 16.04 -13.19
CA GLU A 541 -20.62 15.91 -14.59
C GLU A 541 -19.72 16.70 -15.54
N LYS A 542 -19.21 17.86 -15.12
CA LYS A 542 -18.32 18.70 -15.94
C LYS A 542 -16.97 18.03 -16.14
N THR A 543 -16.40 17.46 -15.07
CA THR A 543 -15.16 16.69 -15.14
C THR A 543 -15.34 15.44 -16.00
N LEU A 544 -16.45 14.74 -15.83
CA LEU A 544 -16.80 13.56 -16.62
C LEU A 544 -16.91 13.86 -18.12
N GLU A 545 -17.47 15.02 -18.51
CA GLU A 545 -17.50 15.49 -19.89
C GLU A 545 -16.08 15.73 -20.44
N VAL A 546 -15.24 16.46 -19.68
CA VAL A 546 -13.86 16.79 -20.06
C VAL A 546 -13.04 15.52 -20.36
N ILE A 547 -13.18 14.49 -19.52
CA ILE A 547 -12.43 13.24 -19.65
C ILE A 547 -13.14 12.18 -20.50
N ASN A 548 -14.20 12.57 -21.23
CA ASN A 548 -14.99 11.70 -22.10
C ASN A 548 -15.47 10.41 -21.39
N ARG A 549 -15.97 10.55 -20.15
CA ARG A 549 -16.45 9.44 -19.33
C ARG A 549 -17.92 9.61 -19.02
N LYS A 550 -18.72 8.56 -19.26
CA LYS A 550 -20.11 8.46 -18.80
C LYS A 550 -20.26 7.40 -17.72
N ASN A 551 -20.58 7.77 -16.49
CA ASN A 551 -20.78 6.80 -15.41
C ASN A 551 -22.16 6.14 -15.47
N ILE A 552 -22.34 5.07 -14.69
CA ILE A 552 -23.65 4.49 -14.44
C ILE A 552 -24.55 5.52 -13.76
N LYS A 553 -25.87 5.41 -14.02
CA LYS A 553 -26.84 6.29 -13.39
C LYS A 553 -26.84 6.10 -11.88
N THR A 554 -27.02 7.19 -11.15
CA THR A 554 -27.02 7.24 -9.69
C THR A 554 -27.97 6.21 -9.07
N GLU A 555 -29.17 6.04 -9.63
CA GLU A 555 -30.16 5.10 -9.07
C GLU A 555 -29.67 3.64 -9.15
N LYS A 556 -28.95 3.28 -10.24
CA LYS A 556 -28.38 1.95 -10.38
C LYS A 556 -27.19 1.72 -9.46
N TYR A 557 -26.43 2.77 -9.18
CA TYR A 557 -25.37 2.71 -8.20
C TYR A 557 -25.95 2.47 -6.79
N ASP A 558 -26.99 3.23 -6.42
CA ASP A 558 -27.63 3.11 -5.10
C ASP A 558 -28.29 1.71 -4.92
N GLU A 559 -28.94 1.18 -5.96
CA GLU A 559 -29.45 -0.20 -5.97
C GLU A 559 -28.31 -1.22 -5.72
N LEU A 560 -27.17 -1.06 -6.39
CA LEU A 560 -26.04 -1.98 -6.29
C LEU A 560 -25.40 -1.92 -4.90
N THR A 561 -25.14 -0.72 -4.37
CA THR A 561 -24.62 -0.53 -3.02
C THR A 561 -25.52 -1.18 -1.99
N LYS A 562 -26.85 -1.05 -2.14
CA LYS A 562 -27.81 -1.71 -1.26
C LYS A 562 -27.70 -3.24 -1.31
N VAL A 563 -27.55 -3.82 -2.50
CA VAL A 563 -27.37 -5.27 -2.65
C VAL A 563 -26.09 -5.75 -1.96
N PHE A 564 -24.97 -5.04 -2.12
CA PHE A 564 -23.72 -5.36 -1.44
C PHE A 564 -23.86 -5.28 0.08
N TYR A 565 -24.54 -4.24 0.59
CA TYR A 565 -24.81 -4.07 2.01
C TYR A 565 -25.67 -5.21 2.58
N ASP A 566 -26.82 -5.50 1.95
CA ASP A 566 -27.77 -6.52 2.41
C ASP A 566 -27.13 -7.93 2.40
N LEU A 567 -26.19 -8.19 1.49
CA LEU A 567 -25.44 -9.44 1.38
C LEU A 567 -24.14 -9.48 2.20
N LYS A 568 -23.80 -8.39 2.91
CA LYS A 568 -22.53 -8.23 3.64
C LYS A 568 -21.31 -8.52 2.77
N LEU A 569 -21.30 -8.02 1.53
CA LEU A 569 -20.18 -8.17 0.60
C LEU A 569 -19.25 -6.94 0.66
N PRO A 570 -17.92 -7.13 0.52
CA PRO A 570 -16.98 -6.03 0.56
C PRO A 570 -17.10 -5.17 -0.71
N LEU A 571 -17.29 -3.86 -0.53
CA LEU A 571 -17.45 -2.89 -1.62
C LEU A 571 -16.56 -1.66 -1.39
N SER A 572 -15.90 -1.20 -2.45
CA SER A 572 -15.18 0.08 -2.49
C SER A 572 -15.43 0.80 -3.81
N THR A 573 -14.97 2.05 -3.88
CA THR A 573 -15.01 2.88 -5.09
C THR A 573 -13.65 3.49 -5.36
N ASP A 574 -13.34 3.66 -6.63
CA ASP A 574 -12.17 4.44 -7.06
C ASP A 574 -12.58 5.86 -7.42
N LEU A 575 -11.79 6.82 -6.92
CA LEU A 575 -11.76 8.21 -7.28
C LEU A 575 -10.41 8.56 -7.91
N MET A 576 -10.38 9.67 -8.66
CA MET A 576 -9.13 10.23 -9.16
C MET A 576 -8.94 11.66 -8.65
N ILE A 577 -7.72 11.94 -8.20
CA ILE A 577 -7.30 13.26 -7.75
C ILE A 577 -6.60 13.97 -8.90
N GLY A 578 -7.01 15.20 -9.21
CA GLY A 578 -6.32 16.02 -10.21
C GLY A 578 -6.65 15.69 -11.67
N LEU A 579 -7.84 15.15 -11.95
CA LEU A 579 -8.35 15.04 -13.33
C LEU A 579 -8.57 16.44 -13.93
N PRO A 580 -8.25 16.68 -15.21
CA PRO A 580 -8.65 17.92 -15.88
C PRO A 580 -10.17 18.12 -15.78
N GLY A 581 -10.60 19.27 -15.26
CA GLY A 581 -12.00 19.59 -14.99
C GLY A 581 -12.39 19.55 -13.51
N ILE A 582 -11.67 18.79 -12.67
CA ILE A 582 -11.99 18.66 -11.25
C ILE A 582 -11.71 19.97 -10.49
N THR A 583 -12.51 20.23 -9.45
CA THR A 583 -12.31 21.31 -8.48
C THR A 583 -12.23 20.73 -7.06
N VAL A 584 -11.71 21.52 -6.11
CA VAL A 584 -11.68 21.14 -4.69
C VAL A 584 -13.08 20.80 -4.18
N GLU A 585 -14.09 21.60 -4.56
CA GLU A 585 -15.47 21.39 -4.15
C GLU A 585 -16.03 20.08 -4.71
N ALA A 586 -15.79 19.79 -5.99
CA ALA A 586 -16.22 18.54 -6.62
C ALA A 586 -15.61 17.32 -5.93
N PHE A 587 -14.30 17.34 -5.67
CA PHE A 587 -13.62 16.26 -4.97
C PHE A 587 -14.15 16.06 -3.54
N ASN A 588 -14.38 17.14 -2.81
CA ASN A 588 -14.97 17.09 -1.47
C ASN A 588 -16.41 16.54 -1.49
N ASN A 589 -17.20 16.86 -2.51
CA ASN A 589 -18.54 16.31 -2.67
C ASN A 589 -18.51 14.81 -3.00
N ASP A 590 -17.53 14.34 -3.78
CA ASP A 590 -17.32 12.91 -4.00
C ASP A 590 -17.03 12.19 -2.66
N LEU A 591 -16.11 12.70 -1.85
CA LEU A 591 -15.82 12.14 -0.51
C LEU A 591 -17.08 12.13 0.38
N GLN A 592 -17.85 13.24 0.39
CA GLN A 592 -19.08 13.33 1.18
C GLN A 592 -20.07 12.24 0.79
N ARG A 593 -20.30 12.08 -0.51
CA ARG A 593 -21.24 11.10 -1.04
C ARG A 593 -20.89 9.69 -0.55
N TYR A 594 -19.61 9.32 -0.57
CA TYR A 594 -19.21 7.97 -0.18
C TYR A 594 -19.18 7.73 1.33
N ILE A 595 -18.96 8.78 2.14
CA ILE A 595 -19.23 8.72 3.58
C ILE A 595 -20.72 8.43 3.83
N ASP A 596 -21.61 9.14 3.13
CA ASP A 596 -23.07 8.98 3.28
C ASP A 596 -23.55 7.58 2.90
N MET A 597 -22.90 6.97 1.90
CA MET A 597 -23.20 5.62 1.42
C MET A 597 -22.49 4.52 2.20
N ASP A 598 -21.59 4.88 3.12
CA ASP A 598 -20.72 3.97 3.86
C ASP A 598 -19.89 3.03 2.97
N VAL A 599 -19.42 3.56 1.84
CA VAL A 599 -18.55 2.87 0.88
C VAL A 599 -17.14 3.42 1.01
N SER A 600 -16.14 2.54 1.17
CA SER A 600 -14.74 2.97 1.24
C SER A 600 -14.25 3.53 -0.08
N VAL A 601 -13.57 4.68 -0.03
CA VAL A 601 -12.97 5.34 -1.20
C VAL A 601 -11.49 5.05 -1.28
N LYS A 602 -11.01 4.79 -2.50
CA LYS A 602 -9.61 4.91 -2.88
C LYS A 602 -9.44 5.99 -3.92
N ALA A 603 -8.59 6.97 -3.66
CA ALA A 603 -8.35 8.08 -4.58
C ALA A 603 -6.92 8.04 -5.12
N TYR A 604 -6.80 7.97 -6.44
CA TYR A 604 -5.51 7.86 -7.13
C TYR A 604 -5.11 9.19 -7.77
N PRO A 605 -3.88 9.69 -7.55
CA PRO A 605 -3.36 10.84 -8.29
C PRO A 605 -3.35 10.56 -9.80
N THR A 606 -3.82 11.53 -10.58
CA THR A 606 -3.87 11.41 -12.04
C THR A 606 -2.45 11.44 -12.61
N GLN A 607 -2.08 10.41 -13.35
CA GLN A 607 -0.82 10.33 -14.07
C GLN A 607 -1.07 10.41 -15.58
N LEU A 608 -0.21 11.14 -16.30
CA LEU A 608 -0.27 11.30 -17.74
C LEU A 608 0.33 10.07 -18.42
N LEU A 609 -0.52 9.16 -18.90
CA LEU A 609 -0.07 7.97 -19.63
C LEU A 609 0.31 8.35 -21.06
N PRO A 610 1.51 7.97 -21.56
CA PRO A 610 2.10 8.52 -22.79
C PRO A 610 1.27 8.24 -24.06
N ASN A 611 0.46 7.20 -24.05
CA ASN A 611 -0.36 6.76 -25.18
C ASN A 611 -1.87 6.98 -24.95
N SER A 612 -2.27 7.57 -23.82
CA SER A 612 -3.67 7.94 -23.59
C SER A 612 -4.08 9.17 -24.40
N PRO A 613 -5.38 9.36 -24.72
CA PRO A 613 -5.83 10.58 -25.40
C PRO A 613 -5.55 11.86 -24.61
N MET A 614 -5.32 11.76 -23.29
CA MET A 614 -4.93 12.87 -22.43
C MET A 614 -3.51 13.37 -22.73
N ALA A 615 -2.64 12.50 -23.28
CA ALA A 615 -1.30 12.84 -23.73
C ALA A 615 -1.25 13.43 -25.15
N ASP A 616 -2.40 13.57 -25.82
CA ASP A 616 -2.49 14.31 -27.08
C ASP A 616 -2.05 15.77 -26.85
N PRO A 617 -1.08 16.30 -27.63
CA PRO A 617 -0.63 17.69 -27.50
C PRO A 617 -1.76 18.72 -27.54
N GLU A 618 -2.79 18.51 -28.37
CA GLU A 618 -3.94 19.42 -28.45
C GLU A 618 -4.77 19.38 -27.17
N TYR A 619 -4.90 18.19 -26.54
CA TYR A 619 -5.61 18.04 -25.27
C TYR A 619 -4.84 18.69 -24.11
N ILE A 620 -3.52 18.46 -24.05
CA ILE A 620 -2.63 19.07 -23.06
C ILE A 620 -2.71 20.61 -23.15
N GLU A 621 -2.63 21.17 -24.35
CA GLU A 621 -2.71 22.62 -24.57
C GLU A 621 -4.10 23.16 -24.18
N LYS A 622 -5.17 22.53 -24.68
CA LYS A 622 -6.56 22.94 -24.42
C LYS A 622 -6.88 23.04 -22.94
N TYR A 623 -6.42 22.07 -22.15
CA TYR A 623 -6.71 21.97 -20.71
C TYR A 623 -5.55 22.40 -19.82
N GLN A 624 -4.49 23.00 -20.40
CA GLN A 624 -3.34 23.56 -19.69
C GLN A 624 -2.70 22.58 -18.69
N ILE A 625 -2.59 21.31 -19.07
CA ILE A 625 -2.10 20.24 -18.19
C ILE A 625 -0.60 20.44 -17.94
N LYS A 626 -0.21 20.39 -16.66
CA LYS A 626 1.20 20.36 -16.24
C LYS A 626 1.45 19.14 -15.40
N THR A 627 2.61 18.52 -15.57
CA THR A 627 3.04 17.34 -14.83
C THR A 627 4.32 17.58 -14.02
N ASP A 628 4.59 16.71 -13.05
CA ASP A 628 5.90 16.61 -12.39
C ASP A 628 6.87 15.68 -13.18
N ALA A 629 8.03 15.39 -12.59
CA ALA A 629 9.06 14.56 -13.22
C ALA A 629 8.65 13.08 -13.42
N ASN A 630 7.58 12.62 -12.77
CA ASN A 630 7.05 11.26 -12.88
C ASN A 630 5.70 11.26 -13.63
N ASP A 631 5.42 12.32 -14.40
CA ASP A 631 4.21 12.49 -15.19
C ASP A 631 2.91 12.58 -14.36
N PHE A 632 2.96 12.83 -13.05
CA PHE A 632 1.74 13.12 -12.28
C PHE A 632 1.24 14.52 -12.59
N VAL A 633 -0.07 14.66 -12.83
CA VAL A 633 -0.69 15.96 -13.10
C VAL A 633 -0.67 16.82 -11.84
N ILE A 634 0.00 17.97 -11.91
CA ILE A 634 0.17 18.91 -10.80
C ILE A 634 -0.74 20.14 -10.90
N SER A 635 -1.23 20.47 -12.10
CA SER A 635 -2.22 21.52 -12.33
C SER A 635 -2.90 21.36 -13.69
N SER A 636 -4.08 21.95 -13.83
CA SER A 636 -4.77 22.10 -15.13
C SER A 636 -5.50 23.44 -15.17
N PHE A 637 -6.29 23.69 -16.23
CA PHE A 637 -7.18 24.84 -16.33
C PHE A 637 -8.19 24.97 -15.18
N SER A 638 -8.50 23.88 -14.46
CA SER A 638 -9.52 23.84 -13.42
C SER A 638 -8.98 23.84 -11.98
N PHE A 639 -7.67 23.59 -11.77
CA PHE A 639 -7.07 23.56 -10.44
C PHE A 639 -5.58 23.93 -10.45
N SER A 640 -5.13 24.60 -9.40
CA SER A 640 -3.73 24.95 -9.16
C SER A 640 -2.97 23.87 -8.37
N GLN A 641 -1.65 23.98 -8.27
CA GLN A 641 -0.86 23.09 -7.40
C GLN A 641 -1.31 23.16 -5.94
N LYS A 642 -1.73 24.34 -5.45
CA LYS A 642 -2.24 24.50 -4.08
C LYS A 642 -3.55 23.74 -3.89
N ASP A 643 -4.44 23.78 -4.88
CA ASP A 643 -5.69 23.03 -4.87
C ASP A 643 -5.43 21.52 -4.88
N LEU A 644 -4.45 21.06 -5.65
CA LEU A 644 -4.05 19.65 -5.65
C LEU A 644 -3.52 19.21 -4.28
N GLN A 645 -2.64 20.00 -3.65
CA GLN A 645 -2.15 19.68 -2.31
C GLN A 645 -3.30 19.63 -1.29
N TRP A 646 -4.27 20.53 -1.41
CA TRP A 646 -5.46 20.49 -0.58
C TRP A 646 -6.29 19.22 -0.81
N MET A 647 -6.55 18.82 -2.06
CA MET A 647 -7.27 17.57 -2.36
C MET A 647 -6.52 16.34 -1.83
N LYS A 648 -5.19 16.31 -1.94
CA LYS A 648 -4.36 15.24 -1.35
C LYS A 648 -4.49 15.20 0.17
N GLY A 649 -4.37 16.34 0.85
CA GLY A 649 -4.57 16.42 2.31
C GLY A 649 -5.98 16.01 2.75
N MET A 650 -7.01 16.39 1.98
CA MET A 650 -8.39 15.94 2.20
C MET A 650 -8.55 14.43 2.07
N TYR A 651 -7.86 13.82 1.11
CA TYR A 651 -7.87 12.36 0.96
C TYR A 651 -7.09 11.66 2.09
N GLU A 652 -5.96 12.21 2.52
CA GLU A 652 -5.18 11.68 3.64
C GLU A 652 -6.00 11.70 4.95
N ILE A 653 -6.65 12.81 5.26
CA ILE A 653 -7.50 12.90 6.46
C ILE A 653 -8.76 12.04 6.34
N TYR A 654 -9.35 11.91 5.14
CA TYR A 654 -10.43 10.95 4.88
C TYR A 654 -9.97 9.51 5.13
N THR A 655 -8.78 9.15 4.62
CA THR A 655 -8.20 7.81 4.78
C THR A 655 -8.02 7.48 6.26
N MET A 656 -7.53 8.44 7.05
CA MET A 656 -7.41 8.29 8.51
C MET A 656 -8.80 8.14 9.17
N ALA A 657 -9.70 9.08 8.90
CA ALA A 657 -10.98 9.21 9.59
C ALA A 657 -11.97 8.09 9.25
N ASP A 658 -12.20 7.83 7.97
CA ASP A 658 -13.22 6.89 7.48
C ASP A 658 -12.62 5.62 6.88
N GLY A 659 -11.46 5.70 6.22
CA GLY A 659 -10.75 4.53 5.67
C GLY A 659 -10.28 3.56 6.77
N TYR A 660 -9.43 4.03 7.67
CA TYR A 660 -8.99 3.31 8.87
C TYR A 660 -9.94 3.45 10.07
N SER A 661 -11.06 4.15 9.86
CA SER A 661 -12.19 4.25 10.79
C SER A 661 -11.95 5.00 12.10
N LEU A 662 -10.86 5.78 12.24
CA LEU A 662 -10.55 6.51 13.49
C LEU A 662 -11.63 7.49 13.92
N LEU A 663 -12.44 8.00 12.97
CA LEU A 663 -13.51 8.95 13.24
C LEU A 663 -14.82 8.56 12.53
N ARG A 664 -14.93 7.34 12.00
CA ARG A 664 -16.05 6.88 11.14
C ARG A 664 -17.42 7.13 11.77
N TYR A 665 -17.58 6.84 13.06
CA TYR A 665 -18.85 7.03 13.76
C TYR A 665 -19.01 8.46 14.28
N VAL A 666 -17.91 9.11 14.69
CA VAL A 666 -17.88 10.53 15.09
C VAL A 666 -18.41 11.43 13.96
N ILE A 667 -17.84 11.34 12.75
CA ILE A 667 -18.26 12.21 11.63
C ILE A 667 -19.72 11.96 11.21
N ARG A 668 -20.23 10.74 11.39
CA ARG A 668 -21.62 10.38 11.10
C ARG A 668 -22.57 10.91 12.16
N TYR A 669 -22.21 10.81 13.44
CA TYR A 669 -22.98 11.39 14.54
C TYR A 669 -23.14 12.91 14.39
N LEU A 670 -22.03 13.61 14.12
CA LEU A 670 -22.04 15.06 13.87
C LEU A 670 -22.93 15.42 12.67
N GLN A 671 -22.93 14.59 11.63
CA GLN A 671 -23.78 14.81 10.47
C GLN A 671 -25.26 14.52 10.74
N TRP A 672 -25.58 13.41 11.39
CA TRP A 672 -26.95 12.93 11.57
C TRP A 672 -27.71 13.66 12.66
N GLU A 673 -27.03 14.17 13.69
CA GLU A 673 -27.68 14.82 14.84
C GLU A 673 -27.39 16.30 14.95
N HIS A 674 -26.24 16.76 14.44
CA HIS A 674 -25.81 18.15 14.56
C HIS A 674 -25.76 18.90 13.23
N ASN A 675 -26.17 18.25 12.12
CA ASN A 675 -26.19 18.81 10.77
C ASN A 675 -24.83 19.38 10.32
N ILE A 676 -23.72 18.80 10.82
CA ILE A 676 -22.36 19.13 10.42
C ILE A 676 -21.93 18.11 9.36
N ARG A 677 -21.80 18.55 8.12
CA ARG A 677 -21.31 17.67 7.03
C ARG A 677 -19.98 17.03 7.41
N ALA A 678 -19.87 15.72 7.20
CA ALA A 678 -18.65 14.98 7.53
C ALA A 678 -17.40 15.60 6.88
N VAL A 679 -17.50 16.00 5.61
CA VAL A 679 -16.36 16.62 4.91
C VAL A 679 -16.04 18.01 5.43
N ALA A 680 -17.04 18.77 5.90
CA ALA A 680 -16.79 20.07 6.53
C ALA A 680 -16.01 19.92 7.83
N PHE A 681 -16.39 18.94 8.67
CA PHE A 681 -15.64 18.60 9.88
C PHE A 681 -14.18 18.23 9.57
N LEU A 682 -13.95 17.38 8.56
CA LEU A 682 -12.60 17.01 8.14
C LEU A 682 -11.80 18.21 7.60
N GLN A 683 -12.43 19.12 6.86
CA GLN A 683 -11.78 20.35 6.40
C GLN A 683 -11.34 21.24 7.56
N ASP A 684 -12.22 21.42 8.56
CA ASP A 684 -11.92 22.21 9.75
C ASP A 684 -10.79 21.58 10.57
N LEU A 685 -10.78 20.25 10.71
CA LEU A 685 -9.72 19.50 11.39
C LEU A 685 -8.38 19.65 10.67
N LEU A 686 -8.36 19.45 9.35
CA LEU A 686 -7.16 19.59 8.52
C LEU A 686 -6.60 21.01 8.60
N LYS A 687 -7.46 22.02 8.47
CA LYS A 687 -7.08 23.43 8.58
C LYS A 687 -6.52 23.73 9.98
N HIS A 688 -7.15 23.23 11.03
CA HIS A 688 -6.70 23.43 12.39
C HIS A 688 -5.31 22.84 12.62
N VAL A 689 -5.07 21.61 12.18
CA VAL A 689 -3.75 20.97 12.28
C VAL A 689 -2.67 21.76 11.54
N HIS A 690 -2.98 22.34 10.37
CA HIS A 690 -2.04 23.19 9.64
C HIS A 690 -1.76 24.52 10.36
N GLU A 691 -2.77 25.15 10.95
CA GLU A 691 -2.64 26.49 11.56
C GLU A 691 -2.10 26.43 13.00
N LYS A 692 -2.48 25.40 13.76
CA LYS A 692 -2.21 25.25 15.19
C LYS A 692 -1.90 23.80 15.57
N PRO A 693 -0.84 23.19 14.98
CA PRO A 693 -0.52 21.77 15.17
C PRO A 693 -0.28 21.36 16.63
N ASN A 694 0.14 22.29 17.50
CA ASN A 694 0.42 22.00 18.90
C ASN A 694 -0.80 22.08 19.82
N GLN A 695 -1.95 22.61 19.37
CA GLN A 695 -3.12 22.80 20.22
C GLN A 695 -3.82 21.47 20.54
N PHE A 696 -3.93 20.58 19.55
CA PHE A 696 -4.47 19.24 19.71
C PHE A 696 -3.48 18.21 19.16
N GLN A 697 -2.54 17.78 19.99
CA GLN A 697 -1.36 17.04 19.56
C GLN A 697 -1.67 15.63 19.06
N LYS A 698 -2.59 14.89 19.70
CA LYS A 698 -2.97 13.53 19.26
C LYS A 698 -3.75 13.57 17.95
N ILE A 699 -4.62 14.56 17.76
CA ILE A 699 -5.28 14.84 16.49
C ILE A 699 -4.23 15.14 15.41
N SER A 700 -3.27 16.04 15.67
CA SER A 700 -2.19 16.34 14.74
C SER A 700 -1.35 15.11 14.40
N TRP A 701 -1.06 14.26 15.39
CA TRP A 701 -0.39 12.99 15.16
C TRP A 701 -1.20 12.08 14.22
N ALA A 702 -2.50 11.94 14.48
CA ALA A 702 -3.38 11.12 13.67
C ALA A 702 -3.36 11.59 12.20
N VAL A 703 -3.47 12.90 11.97
CA VAL A 703 -3.46 13.47 10.62
C VAL A 703 -2.11 13.29 9.92
N HIS A 704 -0.98 13.54 10.60
CA HIS A 704 0.34 13.52 9.97
C HIS A 704 0.96 12.12 9.81
N PHE A 705 0.67 11.21 10.74
CA PHE A 705 1.50 10.01 10.92
C PHE A 705 0.72 8.70 10.91
N PHE A 706 -0.56 8.70 11.31
CA PHE A 706 -1.30 7.44 11.50
C PHE A 706 -1.41 6.60 10.21
N ASN A 707 -1.62 7.25 9.06
CA ASN A 707 -1.69 6.55 7.78
C ASN A 707 -0.41 5.77 7.44
N LYS A 708 0.73 6.14 8.02
CA LYS A 708 2.00 5.43 7.84
C LYS A 708 2.32 4.51 9.02
N ASP A 709 2.22 5.05 10.23
CA ASP A 709 2.79 4.41 11.43
C ASP A 709 1.80 3.49 12.14
N LYS A 710 0.49 3.63 11.87
CA LYS A 710 -0.57 2.75 12.40
C LYS A 710 -0.53 2.60 13.93
N CYS A 711 -0.11 3.66 14.61
CA CYS A 711 -0.04 3.71 16.06
C CYS A 711 -0.58 5.03 16.60
N MET A 712 -0.97 4.99 17.87
CA MET A 712 -1.50 6.14 18.60
C MET A 712 -0.73 6.31 19.92
N PRO A 713 0.24 7.24 19.99
CA PRO A 713 1.07 7.46 21.17
C PRO A 713 0.27 7.78 22.44
N GLY A 714 0.36 6.89 23.42
CA GLY A 714 -0.38 6.99 24.68
C GLY A 714 -1.78 6.41 24.62
N GLY A 715 -2.11 5.68 23.56
CA GLY A 715 -3.36 4.94 23.40
C GLY A 715 -4.54 5.75 22.86
N TRP A 716 -5.63 5.03 22.62
CA TRP A 716 -6.84 5.56 22.01
C TRP A 716 -7.64 6.48 22.92
N THR A 717 -7.66 6.22 24.23
CA THR A 717 -8.44 7.02 25.20
C THR A 717 -8.08 8.50 25.15
N LEU A 718 -6.77 8.83 25.16
CA LEU A 718 -6.33 10.22 25.10
C LEU A 718 -6.67 10.89 23.77
N PHE A 719 -6.59 10.15 22.66
CA PHE A 719 -6.98 10.64 21.35
C PHE A 719 -8.48 11.00 21.32
N TYR A 720 -9.36 10.12 21.79
CA TYR A 720 -10.80 10.38 21.76
C TYR A 720 -11.24 11.44 22.78
N GLN A 721 -10.54 11.59 23.90
CA GLN A 721 -10.73 12.73 24.80
C GLN A 721 -10.42 14.06 24.09
N GLU A 722 -9.32 14.10 23.35
CA GLU A 722 -8.93 15.30 22.59
C GLU A 722 -9.92 15.59 21.43
N VAL A 723 -10.47 14.55 20.79
CA VAL A 723 -11.57 14.69 19.82
C VAL A 723 -12.82 15.27 20.47
N ALA A 724 -13.19 14.84 21.67
CA ALA A 724 -14.31 15.40 22.43
C ALA A 724 -14.09 16.90 22.72
N ASP A 725 -12.89 17.25 23.19
CA ASP A 725 -12.51 18.63 23.50
C ASP A 725 -12.54 19.52 22.24
N TYR A 726 -12.04 19.02 21.11
CA TYR A 726 -12.12 19.70 19.82
C TYR A 726 -13.57 19.96 19.40
N ILE A 727 -14.42 18.93 19.47
CA ILE A 727 -15.84 19.02 19.09
C ILE A 727 -16.56 20.07 19.95
N LYS A 728 -16.34 20.02 21.27
CA LYS A 728 -16.91 20.98 22.22
C LYS A 728 -16.42 22.40 21.96
N GLN A 729 -15.11 22.59 21.74
CA GLN A 729 -14.54 23.91 21.53
C GLN A 729 -14.95 24.54 20.19
N GLN A 730 -14.98 23.76 19.11
CA GLN A 730 -15.24 24.28 17.76
C GLN A 730 -16.73 24.36 17.41
N TYR A 731 -17.53 23.40 17.87
CA TYR A 731 -18.95 23.30 17.47
C TYR A 731 -19.92 23.57 18.62
N GLY A 732 -19.44 23.73 19.87
CA GLY A 732 -20.30 23.99 21.03
C GLY A 732 -21.22 22.82 21.39
N ILE A 733 -20.91 21.61 20.91
CA ILE A 733 -21.67 20.39 21.19
C ILE A 733 -21.37 19.95 22.63
N VAL A 734 -22.44 19.61 23.36
CA VAL A 734 -22.35 19.18 24.76
C VAL A 734 -21.80 17.75 24.84
N ASP A 735 -20.94 17.51 25.82
CA ASP A 735 -20.45 16.18 26.17
C ASP A 735 -21.51 15.42 26.98
N ASP A 736 -22.52 14.90 26.27
CA ASP A 736 -23.60 14.08 26.81
C ASP A 736 -23.36 12.57 26.61
N THR A 737 -24.28 11.75 27.09
CA THR A 737 -24.16 10.29 26.98
C THR A 737 -24.20 9.79 25.54
N GLY A 738 -24.74 10.58 24.60
CA GLY A 738 -24.74 10.29 23.17
C GLY A 738 -23.34 10.42 22.58
N LEU A 739 -22.69 11.58 22.76
CA LEU A 739 -21.32 11.80 22.29
C LEU A 739 -20.34 10.81 22.94
N GLN A 740 -20.48 10.57 24.25
CA GLN A 740 -19.67 9.59 24.97
C GLN A 740 -19.81 8.18 24.41
N THR A 741 -21.04 7.76 24.09
CA THR A 741 -21.29 6.44 23.46
C THR A 741 -20.59 6.34 22.10
N ILE A 742 -20.65 7.39 21.27
CA ILE A 742 -20.00 7.39 19.94
C ILE A 742 -18.49 7.29 20.07
N LEU A 743 -17.87 8.10 20.93
CA LEU A 743 -16.42 8.08 21.15
C LEU A 743 -15.98 6.71 21.69
N GLN A 744 -16.74 6.14 22.63
CA GLN A 744 -16.47 4.81 23.18
C GLN A 744 -16.57 3.72 22.10
N VAL A 745 -17.60 3.74 21.25
CA VAL A 745 -17.72 2.77 20.14
C VAL A 745 -16.54 2.89 19.17
N ASN A 746 -16.19 4.12 18.79
CA ASN A 746 -15.07 4.38 17.90
C ASN A 746 -13.75 3.85 18.51
N GLN A 747 -13.54 4.05 19.82
CA GLN A 747 -12.42 3.48 20.56
C GLN A 747 -12.42 1.95 20.58
N LEU A 748 -13.56 1.33 20.90
CA LEU A 748 -13.69 -0.14 20.96
C LEU A 748 -13.41 -0.81 19.62
N CYS A 749 -13.62 -0.11 18.50
CA CYS A 749 -13.38 -0.64 17.16
C CYS A 749 -11.92 -0.52 16.70
N MET A 750 -11.03 0.14 17.46
CA MET A 750 -9.61 0.28 17.10
C MET A 750 -8.78 -0.88 17.68
N PRO A 751 -7.89 -1.51 16.89
CA PRO A 751 -6.93 -2.49 17.39
C PRO A 751 -6.10 -1.90 18.53
N ASP A 752 -6.02 -2.63 19.63
CA ASP A 752 -5.20 -2.29 20.79
C ASP A 752 -4.56 -3.57 21.31
N ASP A 753 -3.24 -3.60 21.32
CA ASP A 753 -2.43 -4.75 21.67
C ASP A 753 -2.30 -5.00 23.17
N THR A 754 -2.81 -4.09 23.99
CA THR A 754 -2.90 -4.24 25.45
C THR A 754 -4.21 -4.91 25.90
N LEU A 755 -5.16 -5.10 24.98
CA LEU A 755 -6.47 -5.69 25.24
C LEU A 755 -6.56 -7.14 24.72
N HIS A 756 -7.56 -7.86 25.22
CA HIS A 756 -7.86 -9.23 24.81
C HIS A 756 -9.23 -9.27 24.10
N TYR A 757 -9.32 -10.04 23.02
CA TYR A 757 -10.52 -10.19 22.21
C TYR A 757 -10.97 -11.67 22.18
N PRO A 758 -12.28 -11.96 22.03
CA PRO A 758 -13.38 -11.00 21.88
C PRO A 758 -13.69 -10.25 23.19
N MET A 759 -14.23 -9.04 23.05
CA MET A 759 -14.68 -8.22 24.17
C MET A 759 -16.16 -7.89 24.05
N GLN A 760 -16.79 -7.64 25.20
CA GLN A 760 -18.17 -7.19 25.29
C GLN A 760 -18.27 -6.08 26.32
N VAL A 761 -18.85 -4.94 25.95
CA VAL A 761 -18.95 -3.74 26.79
C VAL A 761 -20.39 -3.25 26.84
N ASP A 762 -20.84 -2.85 28.03
CA ASP A 762 -22.15 -2.20 28.20
C ASP A 762 -22.05 -0.74 27.75
N LEU A 763 -22.87 -0.35 26.77
CA LEU A 763 -23.01 1.03 26.30
C LEU A 763 -24.24 1.69 26.90
N ALA A 764 -24.18 3.01 27.12
CA ALA A 764 -25.32 3.79 27.60
C ALA A 764 -26.50 3.78 26.61
N HIS A 765 -26.21 3.61 25.31
CA HIS A 765 -27.21 3.57 24.24
C HIS A 765 -26.89 2.46 23.22
N ASP A 766 -27.93 1.84 22.66
CA ASP A 766 -27.83 0.80 21.62
C ASP A 766 -27.36 1.39 20.29
N PHE A 767 -26.04 1.48 20.15
CA PHE A 767 -25.39 2.00 18.97
C PHE A 767 -25.67 1.14 17.72
N THR A 768 -25.76 -0.19 17.86
CA THR A 768 -26.00 -1.09 16.73
C THR A 768 -27.38 -0.83 16.12
N ALA A 769 -28.42 -0.73 16.96
CA ALA A 769 -29.76 -0.38 16.50
C ALA A 769 -29.83 1.03 15.90
N TYR A 770 -29.15 2.00 16.53
CA TYR A 770 -29.06 3.36 16.04
C TYR A 770 -28.41 3.43 14.64
N PHE A 771 -27.23 2.82 14.49
CA PHE A 771 -26.47 2.85 13.24
C PHE A 771 -27.25 2.14 12.12
N SER A 772 -27.86 0.99 12.41
CA SER A 772 -28.72 0.29 11.45
C SER A 772 -29.93 1.13 11.02
N ALA A 773 -30.59 1.84 11.96
CA ALA A 773 -31.72 2.72 11.64
C ALA A 773 -31.31 3.93 10.78
N LYS A 774 -30.14 4.54 11.05
CA LYS A 774 -29.62 5.69 10.30
C LYS A 774 -29.14 5.31 8.89
N SER A 775 -28.55 4.13 8.75
CA SER A 775 -27.99 3.61 7.49
C SER A 775 -29.04 2.93 6.59
N SER A 776 -30.26 2.69 7.09
CA SER A 776 -31.36 2.09 6.32
C SER A 776 -32.52 3.07 6.06
N GLN A 777 -33.53 2.63 5.31
CA GLN A 777 -34.82 3.33 5.18
C GLN A 777 -35.80 2.94 6.30
N ALA A 778 -35.32 2.82 7.55
CA ALA A 778 -36.14 2.39 8.68
C ALA A 778 -37.05 3.50 9.23
N ALA A 779 -38.17 3.09 9.86
CA ALA A 779 -39.17 3.99 10.43
C ALA A 779 -38.65 4.88 11.59
N HIS A 780 -37.48 4.57 12.16
CA HIS A 780 -36.88 5.29 13.29
C HIS A 780 -35.64 6.11 12.91
N LYS A 781 -35.46 6.43 11.63
CA LYS A 781 -34.28 7.17 11.13
C LYS A 781 -34.08 8.54 11.81
N ASP A 782 -35.13 9.17 12.29
CA ASP A 782 -35.07 10.49 12.93
C ASP A 782 -34.84 10.44 14.45
N LYS A 783 -34.85 9.24 15.04
CA LYS A 783 -34.64 9.05 16.49
C LYS A 783 -33.18 9.37 16.87
N PRO A 784 -32.92 10.25 17.87
CA PRO A 784 -31.55 10.53 18.34
C PRO A 784 -30.99 9.34 19.12
N LEU A 785 -29.65 9.22 19.19
CA LEU A 785 -28.97 8.12 19.87
C LEU A 785 -29.38 8.01 21.34
N THR A 786 -29.57 9.13 22.03
CA THR A 786 -29.91 9.18 23.46
C THR A 786 -31.26 8.56 23.81
N ASP A 787 -32.15 8.38 22.82
CA ASP A 787 -33.43 7.72 23.01
C ASP A 787 -33.35 6.18 22.84
N TYR A 788 -32.20 5.64 22.44
CA TYR A 788 -31.97 4.19 22.38
C TYR A 788 -31.60 3.67 23.78
N PRO A 789 -32.17 2.53 24.21
CA PRO A 789 -31.88 1.98 25.54
C PRO A 789 -30.42 1.51 25.62
N PRO A 790 -29.86 1.33 26.83
CA PRO A 790 -28.56 0.68 27.00
C PRO A 790 -28.51 -0.70 26.35
N ALA A 791 -27.37 -1.06 25.75
CA ALA A 791 -27.16 -2.36 25.13
C ALA A 791 -25.69 -2.78 25.18
N LYS A 792 -25.45 -4.05 24.88
CA LYS A 792 -24.11 -4.63 24.81
C LYS A 792 -23.53 -4.49 23.41
N PHE A 793 -22.28 -4.04 23.33
CA PHE A 793 -21.52 -3.96 22.10
C PHE A 793 -20.41 -5.01 22.10
N HIS A 794 -20.30 -5.75 20.99
CA HIS A 794 -19.37 -6.86 20.83
C HIS A 794 -18.30 -6.51 19.81
N VAL A 795 -17.05 -6.79 20.16
CA VAL A 795 -15.90 -6.60 19.27
C VAL A 795 -15.03 -7.85 19.30
N SER A 796 -14.53 -8.26 18.14
CA SER A 796 -13.62 -9.41 18.00
C SER A 796 -12.47 -9.10 17.03
N ASP A 797 -11.40 -9.87 17.17
CA ASP A 797 -10.23 -9.79 16.28
C ASP A 797 -9.94 -11.13 15.58
N PRO A 798 -10.87 -11.65 14.74
CA PRO A 798 -10.68 -12.92 14.04
C PRO A 798 -9.57 -12.85 12.98
N ASN A 799 -9.00 -11.67 12.72
CA ASN A 799 -7.93 -11.48 11.73
C ASN A 799 -6.58 -11.17 12.40
N SER A 800 -6.50 -11.23 13.74
CA SER A 800 -5.30 -10.90 14.51
C SER A 800 -4.69 -9.54 14.16
N MET A 801 -5.53 -8.53 13.89
CA MET A 801 -5.12 -7.16 13.55
C MET A 801 -4.21 -6.53 14.59
N VAL A 802 -4.35 -6.91 15.87
CA VAL A 802 -3.45 -6.42 16.91
C VAL A 802 -2.02 -6.96 16.77
N SER A 803 -1.82 -8.04 16.03
CA SER A 803 -0.54 -8.75 15.84
C SER A 803 -0.07 -8.77 14.38
N ILE A 804 -0.78 -8.09 13.48
CA ILE A 804 -0.39 -7.97 12.08
C ILE A 804 0.98 -7.29 12.01
N ASP A 805 1.88 -7.90 11.25
CA ASP A 805 3.09 -7.22 10.82
C ASP A 805 2.70 -6.07 9.89
N LEU A 806 2.86 -4.84 10.36
CA LEU A 806 2.51 -3.63 9.61
C LEU A 806 3.45 -3.38 8.41
N ASP A 807 4.60 -4.06 8.38
CA ASP A 807 5.50 -4.07 7.23
C ASP A 807 5.11 -5.16 6.20
N TYR A 808 4.17 -6.06 6.54
CA TYR A 808 3.61 -7.02 5.60
C TYR A 808 2.69 -6.30 4.60
N LEU A 809 3.16 -6.22 3.36
CA LEU A 809 2.38 -5.71 2.24
C LEU A 809 1.55 -6.87 1.68
N GLN A 810 0.23 -6.82 1.87
CA GLN A 810 -0.66 -7.55 0.98
C GLN A 810 -0.33 -7.13 -0.46
N TYR A 811 -0.18 -8.12 -1.34
CA TYR A 811 0.21 -7.91 -2.73
C TYR A 811 -0.68 -6.87 -3.42
N ASP A 812 -1.96 -6.83 -3.05
CA ASP A 812 -2.84 -5.75 -3.45
C ASP A 812 -3.65 -5.18 -2.27
N SER A 813 -3.36 -3.93 -1.91
CA SER A 813 -3.94 -3.24 -0.76
C SER A 813 -5.37 -2.71 -0.99
N HIS A 814 -6.14 -3.29 -1.94
CA HIS A 814 -7.64 -3.30 -2.03
C HIS A 814 -8.41 -2.67 -0.85
N GLN A 815 -8.12 -3.13 0.36
CA GLN A 815 -8.93 -2.88 1.54
C GLN A 815 -8.12 -2.20 2.66
N TYR A 816 -8.78 -1.29 3.38
CA TYR A 816 -8.26 -0.76 4.64
C TYR A 816 -8.54 -1.74 5.77
N PHE A 817 -7.57 -2.60 6.09
CA PHE A 817 -7.65 -3.54 7.20
C PHE A 817 -7.22 -2.88 8.51
N TRP A 818 -8.13 -2.16 9.18
CA TRP A 818 -7.84 -1.62 10.51
C TRP A 818 -8.98 -1.74 11.53
N GLU A 819 -10.24 -1.57 11.13
CA GLU A 819 -11.36 -1.67 12.08
C GLU A 819 -11.60 -3.10 12.61
N LEU A 820 -11.69 -3.29 13.93
CA LEU A 820 -12.07 -4.56 14.56
C LEU A 820 -13.46 -5.05 14.13
N HIS A 821 -13.69 -6.36 14.16
CA HIS A 821 -14.97 -6.92 13.76
C HIS A 821 -16.04 -6.61 14.81
N SER A 822 -17.14 -6.02 14.36
CA SER A 822 -18.34 -5.73 15.15
C SER A 822 -19.58 -5.79 14.25
N ASP A 823 -20.78 -5.70 14.83
CA ASP A 823 -22.04 -5.74 14.07
C ASP A 823 -22.22 -4.57 13.08
N VAL A 824 -21.41 -3.52 13.24
CA VAL A 824 -21.45 -2.26 12.47
C VAL A 824 -20.19 -2.04 11.62
N ALA A 825 -19.19 -2.92 11.75
CA ALA A 825 -17.97 -2.89 10.94
C ALA A 825 -18.28 -3.17 9.47
N ARG A 826 -17.49 -2.58 8.56
CA ARG A 826 -17.67 -2.87 7.13
C ARG A 826 -17.32 -4.33 6.82
N PRO A 827 -18.04 -4.99 5.90
CA PRO A 827 -17.64 -6.29 5.41
C PRO A 827 -16.24 -6.24 4.77
N LYS A 828 -15.41 -7.24 5.08
CA LYS A 828 -14.05 -7.41 4.53
C LYS A 828 -13.95 -8.77 3.86
N SER A 829 -13.14 -8.88 2.81
CA SER A 829 -12.78 -10.21 2.29
C SER A 829 -11.76 -10.80 3.26
N VAL A 830 -12.20 -11.74 4.08
CA VAL A 830 -11.33 -12.43 5.04
C VAL A 830 -10.27 -13.23 4.28
N SER A 831 -9.02 -13.08 4.70
CA SER A 831 -8.00 -14.10 4.52
C SER A 831 -7.84 -14.85 5.85
N GLU A 832 -7.38 -16.09 5.77
CA GLU A 832 -6.96 -16.88 6.92
C GLU A 832 -5.65 -16.30 7.50
N PHE A 833 -5.71 -15.12 8.13
CA PHE A 833 -4.60 -14.62 8.97
C PHE A 833 -4.59 -15.29 10.36
N ALA A 834 -5.64 -16.03 10.71
CA ALA A 834 -5.88 -16.53 12.07
C ALA A 834 -5.79 -18.06 12.26
N GLU A 835 -5.55 -18.83 11.20
CA GLU A 835 -5.30 -20.28 11.32
C GLU A 835 -3.81 -20.59 11.11
N SER A 836 -2.96 -20.19 12.07
CA SER A 836 -1.60 -20.73 12.19
C SER A 836 -1.15 -20.83 13.64
#